data_AF-A0A7V7MQP8-F1
#
_entry.id   AF-A0A7V7MQP8-F1
#
_cell.length_a   1.000
_cell.length_b   1.000
_cell.length_c   1.000
_cell.angle_alpha   90.00
_cell.angle_beta   90.00
_cell.angle_gamma   90.00
#
_symmetry.space_group_name_H-M   'P 1'
#
loop_
_entity.id
_entity.type
_entity.pdbx_description
1 polymer ?
#
loop_
_entity_poly.entity_id
_entity_poly.type
_entity_poly.pdbx_seq_one_letter_code
_entity_poly.pdbx_strand_id
1 'polypeptide(L)'
;MLESRPMPPLSLLLLLVPWVAPSPWAQAPSPKPQAAGFEPLLQDGPIEQHWQANPAWKLLEGSLVGSPGEILLSRDDWRNFEFRCRWKGEIGARGKLHLRNLAQVSVGDWEGGAGGLWTLTGHPTPPMANRAPDPATWHRLQVRVVQDQVSVWINGVLTVVAAAVPKANAGAAPMDDRGPLGLQVDQGLLEIRDPEIRVLDEGAEALGPPPPEDRQAFERRMQWWSEARFGMFIHWGLYAIPAGTWNGQRVGGIGEWIQHHGKIPPSEYEVLQEQFLPLAFDADAWAKAAHDAGMKYIVITSKHHDGFALFDSKYSEWDVMNTPYGKDLLAQLAEACAKYGLKMCWYYSIMDWHHPDYLPRKNWDPRPDEQAEYLRYVEYMKNQLFELTTRYGPIGVLWFDGEWEATWKHEMGVELYDYVRSLQPDILINNRVDKGRRGMQGMTREGGFRGDFGTPEQEIPGTGLPGAYWESCMTMNDTWGFKSYDQNWKSSETLIRNLCDTASKGGNYLLNVGPTAEGRIPEASLQRMAEVGRWLQLYGEAIYGSQAGPFARLPWGRCTRKGDFLYLLVFDWPQPTSRELEIPGLQNRILGAKILGERPLHLGIRRGEESSFLRVPASAPDPAASVIRIQVQGEPVVFTPSLKPDAEGVLTLRARDAEIHGAHARYEHGADRDNIGFWTSADDWVSWTVAVPKHQKYKVRLRQACEDASAGSRFVLRIGEQELGGIVWGTGGWAKFTDVDLGLIEIPEGRRSLEFRVTELKGHAALNLQSLRFIPVEP
;
A
#
# COMPACT_ATOMS: atom_id res chain seq x y z
N MET A 1 -62.84 57.88 -18.84
CA MET A 1 -62.94 57.62 -17.39
C MET A 1 -62.24 56.31 -17.11
N LEU A 2 -61.06 56.21 -16.50
CA LEU A 2 -60.12 57.10 -15.80
C LEU A 2 -58.72 56.61 -16.27
N GLU A 3 -57.79 57.40 -16.83
CA GLU A 3 -56.94 58.46 -16.22
C GLU A 3 -56.32 58.05 -14.86
N SER A 4 -55.05 57.62 -14.85
CA SER A 4 -53.81 58.41 -14.75
C SER A 4 -53.34 58.65 -13.31
N ARG A 5 -52.18 58.11 -12.92
CA ARG A 5 -50.92 58.87 -12.76
C ARG A 5 -49.77 58.01 -12.20
N PRO A 6 -48.50 58.41 -12.47
CA PRO A 6 -47.28 57.59 -12.34
C PRO A 6 -46.32 58.09 -11.24
N MET A 7 -45.23 57.35 -11.00
CA MET A 7 -44.07 57.73 -10.18
C MET A 7 -42.83 56.90 -10.60
N PRO A 8 -41.58 57.35 -10.36
CA PRO A 8 -40.72 58.07 -11.33
C PRO A 8 -39.48 57.24 -11.77
N PRO A 9 -38.63 57.77 -12.69
CA PRO A 9 -37.48 57.05 -13.22
C PRO A 9 -36.28 57.14 -12.27
N LEU A 10 -35.60 56.01 -12.02
CA LEU A 10 -34.28 56.01 -11.41
C LEU A 10 -33.20 56.03 -12.50
N SER A 11 -32.70 57.24 -12.65
CA SER A 11 -31.50 57.71 -13.33
C SER A 11 -30.38 56.70 -13.51
N LEU A 12 -29.94 56.62 -14.78
CA LEU A 12 -28.58 56.28 -15.18
C LEU A 12 -27.57 57.06 -14.31
N LEU A 13 -26.73 56.32 -13.59
CA LEU A 13 -25.45 56.82 -13.09
C LEU A 13 -24.37 55.85 -13.57
N LEU A 14 -23.85 56.17 -14.76
CA LEU A 14 -22.54 55.75 -15.23
C LEU A 14 -21.50 56.25 -14.21
N LEU A 15 -20.98 55.34 -13.40
CA LEU A 15 -19.68 55.51 -12.75
C LEU A 15 -18.78 54.36 -13.20
N LEU A 16 -17.72 54.76 -13.88
CA LEU A 16 -16.60 53.98 -14.36
C LEU A 16 -16.09 53.04 -13.27
N VAL A 17 -16.29 51.73 -13.44
CA VAL A 17 -15.51 50.72 -12.73
C VAL A 17 -14.23 50.53 -13.56
N PRO A 18 -13.04 50.81 -13.02
CA PRO A 18 -11.82 50.54 -13.74
C PRO A 18 -11.67 49.03 -13.92
N TRP A 19 -11.19 48.65 -15.10
CA TRP A 19 -10.57 47.35 -15.38
C TRP A 19 -9.75 46.89 -14.18
N VAL A 20 -10.21 45.84 -13.49
CA VAL A 20 -9.39 45.14 -12.51
C VAL A 20 -8.42 44.28 -13.30
N ALA A 21 -7.16 44.69 -13.28
CA ALA A 21 -6.03 43.97 -13.83
C ALA A 21 -5.92 42.55 -13.22
N PRO A 22 -5.30 41.58 -13.93
CA PRO A 22 -4.99 40.27 -13.36
C PRO A 22 -4.18 40.44 -12.06
N SER A 23 -4.58 39.67 -11.04
CA SER A 23 -3.96 39.67 -9.71
C SER A 23 -2.44 39.44 -9.81
N PRO A 24 -1.61 40.33 -9.21
CA PRO A 24 -0.17 40.12 -9.14
C PRO A 24 0.14 39.12 -8.03
N TRP A 25 0.20 37.83 -8.39
CA TRP A 25 0.84 36.80 -7.56
C TRP A 25 2.36 37.01 -7.55
N ALA A 26 2.81 37.97 -6.76
CA ALA A 26 4.21 38.18 -6.40
C ALA A 26 4.32 39.11 -5.19
N GLN A 27 3.92 38.66 -4.00
CA GLN A 27 4.35 39.28 -2.73
C GLN A 27 4.67 38.21 -1.67
N ALA A 28 5.71 38.52 -0.89
CA ALA A 28 6.49 37.64 -0.04
C ALA A 28 5.67 36.85 1.03
N PRO A 29 6.17 35.68 1.49
CA PRO A 29 5.47 34.90 2.51
C PRO A 29 5.37 35.65 3.84
N SER A 30 4.16 35.68 4.41
CA SER A 30 3.86 36.12 5.77
C SER A 30 4.69 35.38 6.84
N PRO A 31 4.92 35.95 8.04
CA PRO A 31 5.64 35.27 9.11
C PRO A 31 4.87 34.02 9.57
N LYS A 32 5.55 32.88 9.67
CA LYS A 32 4.97 31.61 10.13
C LYS A 32 4.64 31.66 11.64
N PRO A 33 3.55 31.01 12.09
CA PRO A 33 3.35 30.75 13.51
C PRO A 33 4.38 29.76 14.06
N GLN A 34 4.78 29.99 15.31
CA GLN A 34 5.82 29.27 16.04
C GLN A 34 5.50 27.77 16.19
N ALA A 35 6.45 26.90 15.87
CA ALA A 35 6.28 25.45 16.02
C ALA A 35 6.29 25.06 17.51
N ALA A 36 5.38 24.16 17.93
CA ALA A 36 5.27 23.73 19.32
C ALA A 36 6.60 23.19 19.88
N GLY A 37 7.09 23.81 20.96
CA GLY A 37 8.28 23.40 21.71
C GLY A 37 9.62 23.91 21.19
N PHE A 38 9.65 24.78 20.18
CA PHE A 38 10.88 25.49 19.76
C PHE A 38 10.95 26.88 20.40
N GLU A 39 12.09 27.19 20.99
CA GLU A 39 12.44 28.50 21.53
C GLU A 39 13.31 29.26 20.51
N PRO A 40 12.95 30.48 20.11
CA PRO A 40 13.74 31.25 19.16
C PRO A 40 14.99 31.81 19.83
N LEU A 41 16.13 31.61 19.17
CA LEU A 41 17.44 32.17 19.51
C LEU A 41 17.66 33.54 18.86
N LEU A 42 16.61 34.12 18.30
CA LEU A 42 16.55 35.49 17.80
C LEU A 42 15.12 36.01 17.92
N GLN A 43 14.90 37.01 18.77
CA GLN A 43 13.64 37.75 18.93
C GLN A 43 13.92 39.25 18.77
N ASP A 44 12.88 40.09 18.79
CA ASP A 44 13.03 41.55 18.81
C ASP A 44 13.86 41.98 20.04
N GLY A 45 15.15 42.24 19.84
CA GLY A 45 16.09 42.50 20.93
C GLY A 45 17.58 42.42 20.52
N PRO A 46 18.50 42.69 21.46
CA PRO A 46 19.94 42.61 21.22
C PRO A 46 20.40 41.16 21.00
N ILE A 47 21.35 40.96 20.08
CA ILE A 47 21.94 39.64 19.74
C ILE A 47 22.52 38.95 20.99
N GLU A 48 23.00 39.74 21.95
CA GLU A 48 23.66 39.32 23.18
C GLU A 48 22.74 38.60 24.18
N GLN A 49 21.44 38.53 23.91
CA GLN A 49 20.46 37.82 24.74
C GLN A 49 20.64 36.30 24.65
N HIS A 50 20.92 35.77 23.45
CA HIS A 50 21.07 34.33 23.20
C HIS A 50 22.45 33.96 22.67
N TRP A 51 23.21 34.93 22.17
CA TRP A 51 24.54 34.74 21.60
C TRP A 51 25.59 35.52 22.40
N GLN A 52 26.83 35.07 22.33
CA GLN A 52 27.98 35.80 22.87
C GLN A 52 28.32 36.96 21.93
N ALA A 53 28.70 38.11 22.48
CA ALA A 53 29.04 39.28 21.69
C ALA A 53 30.21 38.97 20.72
N ASN A 54 29.98 39.15 19.43
CA ASN A 54 30.99 38.95 18.39
C ASN A 54 30.87 40.05 17.33
N PRO A 55 31.90 40.89 17.11
CA PRO A 55 31.83 42.03 16.20
C PRO A 55 31.72 41.65 14.71
N ALA A 56 32.00 40.39 14.34
CA ALA A 56 31.86 39.88 12.99
C ALA A 56 30.40 39.53 12.61
N TRP A 57 29.49 39.58 13.57
CA TRP A 57 28.08 39.25 13.39
C TRP A 57 27.18 40.42 13.74
N LYS A 58 26.19 40.68 12.88
CA LYS A 58 25.25 41.79 13.05
C LYS A 58 23.82 41.31 12.86
N LEU A 59 22.90 41.97 13.55
CA LEU A 59 21.47 41.82 13.31
C LEU A 59 21.02 42.84 12.26
N LEU A 60 20.61 42.37 11.08
CA LEU A 60 20.09 43.19 9.99
C LEU A 60 18.74 42.63 9.54
N GLU A 61 17.67 43.44 9.65
CA GLU A 61 16.32 43.08 9.21
C GLU A 61 15.85 41.70 9.73
N GLY A 62 16.05 41.43 11.01
CA GLY A 62 15.69 40.15 11.64
C GLY A 62 16.56 38.96 11.24
N SER A 63 17.72 39.21 10.60
CA SER A 63 18.67 38.19 10.18
C SER A 63 20.01 38.37 10.90
N LEU A 64 20.63 37.28 11.32
CA LEU A 64 22.04 37.24 11.68
C LEU A 64 22.86 37.25 10.40
N VAL A 65 23.61 38.32 10.17
CA VAL A 65 24.50 38.46 9.01
C VAL A 65 25.93 38.35 9.50
N GLY A 66 26.60 37.28 9.06
CA GLY A 66 28.01 37.04 9.34
C GLY A 66 28.89 37.36 8.14
N SER A 67 30.03 37.97 8.41
CA SER A 67 31.14 38.10 7.46
C SER A 67 32.27 37.13 7.85
N PRO A 68 33.25 36.84 6.96
CA PRO A 68 34.36 35.95 7.30
C PRO A 68 35.08 36.44 8.56
N GLY A 69 35.24 35.56 9.56
CA GLY A 69 35.72 35.96 10.88
C GLY A 69 35.51 34.90 11.96
N GLU A 70 35.46 35.35 13.22
CA GLU A 70 35.32 34.47 14.40
C GLU A 70 33.91 33.89 14.55
N ILE A 71 33.80 32.75 15.25
CA ILE A 71 32.57 31.99 15.46
C ILE A 71 31.62 32.74 16.41
N LEU A 72 30.35 32.90 16.04
CA LEU A 72 29.30 33.37 16.95
C LEU A 72 28.78 32.19 17.78
N LEU A 73 29.07 32.19 19.08
CA LEU A 73 28.66 31.12 19.98
C LEU A 73 27.36 31.45 20.69
N SER A 74 26.54 30.43 20.94
CA SER A 74 25.44 30.55 21.89
C SER A 74 25.94 30.83 23.29
N ARG A 75 25.07 31.42 24.12
CA ARG A 75 25.34 31.59 25.56
C ARG A 75 25.19 30.29 26.34
N ASP A 76 24.21 29.49 25.94
CA ASP A 76 23.88 28.24 26.62
C ASP A 76 24.57 27.05 25.95
N ASP A 77 24.80 26.02 26.78
CA ASP A 77 25.34 24.74 26.36
C ASP A 77 24.25 23.66 26.38
N TRP A 78 24.21 22.84 25.33
CA TRP A 78 23.11 21.88 25.12
C TRP A 78 23.60 20.44 24.94
N ARG A 79 22.88 19.48 25.52
CA ARG A 79 23.19 18.03 25.50
C ARG A 79 22.35 17.19 24.55
N ASN A 80 21.06 17.43 24.48
CA ASN A 80 20.18 16.80 23.50
C ASN A 80 19.31 17.92 22.98
N PHE A 81 19.41 18.23 21.70
CA PHE A 81 18.71 19.37 21.15
C PHE A 81 18.40 19.17 19.69
N GLU A 82 17.44 19.95 19.22
CA GLU A 82 17.14 20.13 17.83
C GLU A 82 17.25 21.61 17.49
N PHE A 83 18.09 21.93 16.51
CA PHE A 83 18.30 23.28 16.01
C PHE A 83 17.71 23.40 14.62
N ARG A 84 17.05 24.52 14.33
CA ARG A 84 16.52 24.85 13.01
C ARG A 84 16.84 26.29 12.67
N CYS A 85 17.13 26.56 11.40
CA CYS A 85 17.22 27.92 10.90
C CYS A 85 16.94 27.97 9.40
N ARG A 86 16.76 29.17 8.88
CA ARG A 86 16.87 29.46 7.45
C ARG A 86 18.23 30.07 7.17
N TRP A 87 18.85 29.74 6.04
CA TRP A 87 20.09 30.35 5.60
C TRP A 87 20.02 30.74 4.13
N LYS A 88 20.77 31.77 3.76
CA LYS A 88 21.00 32.24 2.38
C LYS A 88 22.42 32.80 2.32
N GLY A 89 23.11 32.59 1.20
CA GLY A 89 24.45 33.14 0.98
C GLY A 89 24.58 33.77 -0.39
N GLU A 90 25.75 34.36 -0.64
CA GLU A 90 26.16 34.69 -2.00
C GLU A 90 26.77 33.45 -2.69
N ILE A 91 26.88 33.47 -4.01
CA ILE A 91 27.60 32.42 -4.76
C ILE A 91 29.06 32.38 -4.27
N GLY A 92 29.54 31.19 -3.90
CA GLY A 92 30.85 30.99 -3.27
C GLY A 92 30.91 31.27 -1.75
N ALA A 93 29.81 31.63 -1.10
CA ALA A 93 29.77 31.80 0.34
C ALA A 93 29.80 30.44 1.06
N ARG A 94 30.66 30.29 2.07
CA ARG A 94 30.86 29.05 2.83
C ARG A 94 30.80 29.35 4.32
N GLY A 95 30.14 28.49 5.06
CA GLY A 95 30.03 28.57 6.50
C GLY A 95 29.78 27.23 7.15
N LYS A 96 29.72 27.25 8.48
CA LYS A 96 29.62 26.06 9.32
C LYS A 96 28.72 26.31 10.52
N LEU A 97 27.94 25.29 10.86
CA LEU A 97 27.27 25.17 12.15
C LEU A 97 28.09 24.24 13.04
N HIS A 98 28.69 24.76 14.09
CA HIS A 98 29.44 24.00 15.09
C HIS A 98 28.48 23.42 16.13
N LEU A 99 28.68 22.16 16.48
CA LEU A 99 27.87 21.39 17.42
C LEU A 99 28.77 20.99 18.60
N ARG A 100 28.60 21.65 19.75
CA ARG A 100 29.34 21.40 21.00
C ARG A 100 30.85 21.46 20.88
N ASN A 101 31.37 22.16 19.87
CA ASN A 101 32.78 22.12 19.48
C ASN A 101 33.30 20.70 19.11
N LEU A 102 32.42 19.74 18.84
CA LEU A 102 32.79 18.34 18.51
C LEU A 102 32.64 18.02 17.02
N ALA A 103 31.63 18.62 16.39
CA ALA A 103 31.34 18.43 14.98
C ALA A 103 30.89 19.74 14.31
N GLN A 104 30.93 19.75 12.98
CA GLN A 104 30.59 20.89 12.14
C GLN A 104 29.70 20.43 11.00
N VAL A 105 28.60 21.12 10.75
CA VAL A 105 27.73 20.90 9.57
C VAL A 105 28.03 21.97 8.53
N SER A 106 28.25 21.57 7.28
CA SER A 106 28.51 22.49 6.18
C SER A 106 27.26 23.29 5.80
N VAL A 107 27.41 24.61 5.65
CA VAL A 107 26.37 25.55 5.19
C VAL A 107 26.94 26.41 4.06
N GLY A 108 26.17 26.67 3.00
CA GLY A 108 26.65 27.40 1.83
C GLY A 108 27.24 26.52 0.71
N ASP A 109 28.05 27.15 -0.13
CA ASP A 109 28.56 26.66 -1.42
C ASP A 109 29.84 25.82 -1.28
N TRP A 110 29.68 24.63 -0.69
CA TRP A 110 30.75 23.64 -0.48
C TRP A 110 30.89 22.67 -1.66
N GLU A 111 32.13 22.25 -1.96
CA GLU A 111 32.41 21.15 -2.88
C GLU A 111 31.84 19.84 -2.27
N GLY A 112 30.71 19.36 -2.81
CA GLY A 112 29.91 18.27 -2.25
C GLY A 112 28.56 18.67 -1.62
N GLY A 113 28.26 19.97 -1.55
CA GLY A 113 26.97 20.51 -1.09
C GLY A 113 26.88 20.85 0.42
N ALA A 114 25.84 21.60 0.78
CA ALA A 114 25.50 21.91 2.16
C ALA A 114 24.89 20.69 2.88
N GLY A 115 25.04 20.62 4.21
CA GLY A 115 24.46 19.58 5.05
C GLY A 115 25.34 18.36 5.30
N GLY A 116 26.62 18.40 4.95
CA GLY A 116 27.62 17.37 5.30
C GLY A 116 28.14 17.55 6.72
N LEU A 117 28.54 16.46 7.39
CA LEU A 117 29.05 16.47 8.76
C LEU A 117 30.57 16.25 8.79
N TRP A 118 31.28 17.10 9.52
CA TRP A 118 32.72 17.03 9.75
C TRP A 118 33.00 16.88 11.24
N THR A 119 33.87 15.95 11.62
CA THR A 119 34.27 15.72 13.01
C THR A 119 35.70 16.21 13.24
N LEU A 120 36.04 16.53 14.50
CA LEU A 120 37.39 16.99 14.87
C LEU A 120 38.52 15.99 14.54
N THR A 121 38.19 14.71 14.34
CA THR A 121 39.16 13.64 14.01
C THR A 121 39.42 13.48 12.51
N GLY A 122 38.88 14.37 11.65
CA GLY A 122 39.29 14.48 10.25
C GLY A 122 38.68 13.46 9.28
N HIS A 123 37.69 12.66 9.70
CA HIS A 123 36.92 11.80 8.80
C HIS A 123 35.56 12.45 8.50
N PRO A 124 35.34 13.02 7.30
CA PRO A 124 34.04 13.57 6.92
C PRO A 124 33.00 12.47 6.72
N THR A 125 31.77 12.71 7.19
CA THR A 125 30.58 12.04 6.66
C THR A 125 30.02 12.95 5.57
N PRO A 126 30.30 12.67 4.28
CA PRO A 126 29.76 13.49 3.19
C PRO A 126 28.23 13.41 3.19
N PRO A 127 27.52 14.45 2.70
CA PRO A 127 26.06 14.41 2.62
C PRO A 127 25.62 13.26 1.71
N MET A 128 24.60 12.50 2.13
CA MET A 128 24.08 11.34 1.39
C MET A 128 23.48 11.70 0.03
N ALA A 129 23.03 12.95 -0.14
CA ALA A 129 22.51 13.47 -1.39
C ALA A 129 23.42 14.58 -1.91
N ASN A 130 24.07 14.34 -3.05
CA ASN A 130 24.94 15.31 -3.71
C ASN A 130 24.10 16.27 -4.56
N ARG A 131 23.48 17.26 -3.92
CA ARG A 131 22.93 18.45 -4.60
C ARG A 131 23.24 19.68 -3.75
N ALA A 132 24.24 20.45 -4.17
CA ALA A 132 24.47 21.78 -3.64
C ALA A 132 23.23 22.63 -3.97
N PRO A 133 22.44 23.06 -2.97
CA PRO A 133 21.31 23.94 -3.23
C PRO A 133 21.86 25.32 -3.64
N ASP A 134 21.16 26.05 -4.52
CA ASP A 134 21.64 27.37 -5.00
C ASP A 134 21.80 28.33 -3.81
N PRO A 135 23.04 28.66 -3.39
CA PRO A 135 23.28 29.41 -2.17
C PRO A 135 22.60 30.78 -2.18
N ALA A 136 22.30 31.33 -3.37
CA ALA A 136 21.61 32.60 -3.54
C ALA A 136 20.11 32.57 -3.16
N THR A 137 19.57 31.41 -2.78
CA THR A 137 18.17 31.24 -2.34
C THR A 137 18.07 30.84 -0.87
N TRP A 138 16.86 30.97 -0.29
CA TRP A 138 16.63 30.59 1.10
C TRP A 138 16.52 29.07 1.25
N HIS A 139 17.28 28.51 2.19
CA HIS A 139 17.26 27.10 2.54
C HIS A 139 16.96 26.89 4.00
N ARG A 140 16.36 25.75 4.34
CA ARG A 140 16.14 25.32 5.72
C ARG A 140 17.24 24.36 6.13
N LEU A 141 17.84 24.61 7.28
CA LEU A 141 18.74 23.67 7.97
C LEU A 141 18.02 23.19 9.23
N GLN A 142 18.04 21.89 9.45
CA GLN A 142 17.63 21.27 10.71
C GLN A 142 18.72 20.30 11.15
N VAL A 143 19.09 20.36 12.42
CA VAL A 143 20.06 19.45 13.03
C VAL A 143 19.48 18.90 14.31
N ARG A 144 19.53 17.59 14.46
CA ARG A 144 19.17 16.90 15.70
C ARG A 144 20.42 16.26 16.28
N VAL A 145 20.71 16.60 17.52
CA VAL A 145 21.83 16.01 18.26
C VAL A 145 21.29 15.32 19.50
N VAL A 146 21.52 14.01 19.57
CA VAL A 146 21.12 13.16 20.68
C VAL A 146 22.34 12.36 21.11
N GLN A 147 22.76 12.52 22.36
CA GLN A 147 24.01 11.94 22.88
C GLN A 147 25.19 12.31 21.96
N ASP A 148 25.83 11.32 21.34
CA ASP A 148 26.93 11.47 20.39
C ASP A 148 26.49 11.34 18.92
N GLN A 149 25.19 11.23 18.64
CA GLN A 149 24.65 11.04 17.29
C GLN A 149 24.14 12.37 16.72
N VAL A 150 24.50 12.65 15.48
CA VAL A 150 24.05 13.85 14.74
C VAL A 150 23.28 13.43 13.49
N SER A 151 22.09 13.99 13.33
CA SER A 151 21.31 13.92 12.10
C SER A 151 21.10 15.31 11.53
N VAL A 152 21.21 15.44 10.21
CA VAL A 152 21.13 16.73 9.49
C VAL A 152 20.11 16.63 8.38
N TRP A 153 19.25 17.64 8.26
CA TRP A 153 18.35 17.83 7.13
C TRP A 153 18.61 19.19 6.48
N ILE A 154 18.62 19.19 5.15
CA ILE A 154 18.61 20.40 4.32
C ILE A 154 17.32 20.38 3.51
N ASN A 155 16.51 21.43 3.62
CA ASN A 155 15.23 21.54 2.92
C ASN A 155 14.38 20.25 3.13
N GLY A 156 14.27 19.80 4.38
CA GLY A 156 13.53 18.57 4.74
C GLY A 156 14.16 17.24 4.27
N VAL A 157 15.23 17.27 3.49
CA VAL A 157 15.96 16.07 3.03
C VAL A 157 17.02 15.70 4.05
N LEU A 158 16.98 14.46 4.56
CA LEU A 158 17.98 13.93 5.49
C LEU A 158 19.32 13.72 4.77
N THR A 159 20.32 14.54 5.08
CA THR A 159 21.64 14.53 4.45
C THR A 159 22.69 13.78 5.25
N VAL A 160 22.55 13.73 6.58
CA VAL A 160 23.41 12.95 7.48
C VAL A 160 22.53 12.23 8.46
N VAL A 161 22.81 10.95 8.66
CA VAL A 161 21.95 10.11 9.48
C VAL A 161 22.68 9.59 10.70
N ALA A 162 22.18 9.95 11.88
CA ALA A 162 22.60 9.40 13.18
C ALA A 162 24.09 9.05 13.16
N ALA A 163 24.89 10.05 12.77
CA ALA A 163 26.31 9.85 12.56
C ALA A 163 26.98 10.04 13.92
N ALA A 164 27.70 9.00 14.34
CA ALA A 164 28.44 9.03 15.59
C ALA A 164 29.56 10.08 15.49
N VAL A 165 29.59 11.01 16.44
CA VAL A 165 30.64 12.01 16.61
C VAL A 165 31.63 11.48 17.65
N PRO A 166 32.85 11.06 17.24
CA PRO A 166 33.82 10.53 18.18
C PRO A 166 34.19 11.58 19.23
N LYS A 167 34.13 11.21 20.51
CA LYS A 167 34.80 11.97 21.57
C LYS A 167 36.31 11.89 21.31
N ALA A 168 37.02 13.02 21.38
CA ALA A 168 38.43 13.13 20.99
C ALA A 168 39.33 12.01 21.56
N ASN A 169 40.41 11.70 20.83
CA ASN A 169 41.39 10.61 21.05
C ASN A 169 41.53 10.10 22.50
N ALA A 170 41.57 8.77 22.63
CA ALA A 170 41.81 8.04 23.87
C ALA A 170 43.00 8.63 24.66
N GLY A 171 42.71 9.38 25.73
CA GLY A 171 43.71 10.05 26.58
C GLY A 171 43.33 11.44 27.06
N ALA A 172 42.34 12.10 26.45
CA ALA A 172 41.79 13.37 26.97
C ALA A 172 40.74 13.10 28.07
N ALA A 173 40.62 14.03 29.03
CA ALA A 173 39.57 14.01 30.05
C ALA A 173 38.18 13.89 29.39
N PRO A 174 37.16 13.30 30.06
CA PRO A 174 35.82 13.25 29.52
C PRO A 174 35.37 14.67 29.18
N MET A 175 35.24 14.99 27.88
CA MET A 175 34.60 16.24 27.48
C MET A 175 33.16 16.21 28.02
N ASP A 176 32.74 17.33 28.60
CA ASP A 176 31.34 17.58 28.91
C ASP A 176 30.50 17.25 27.67
N ASP A 177 29.39 16.52 27.85
CA ASP A 177 28.51 16.16 26.73
C ASP A 177 27.52 17.29 26.39
N ARG A 178 27.63 18.41 27.11
CA ARG A 178 27.07 19.72 26.80
C ARG A 178 28.11 20.62 26.13
N GLY A 179 27.64 21.43 25.19
CA GLY A 179 28.45 22.51 24.61
C GLY A 179 27.62 23.44 23.74
N PRO A 180 28.24 24.53 23.22
CA PRO A 180 27.50 25.58 22.53
C PRO A 180 27.18 25.21 21.09
N LEU A 181 26.24 25.93 20.48
CA LEU A 181 26.11 26.04 19.02
C LEU A 181 27.00 27.19 18.57
N GLY A 182 27.69 26.99 17.45
CA GLY A 182 28.49 28.04 16.84
C GLY A 182 28.08 28.29 15.40
N LEU A 183 27.95 29.55 15.01
CA LEU A 183 27.76 29.95 13.62
C LEU A 183 29.06 30.55 13.11
N GLN A 184 29.56 30.05 11.97
CA GLN A 184 30.78 30.54 11.35
C GLN A 184 30.57 30.80 9.87
N VAL A 185 31.14 31.91 9.39
CA VAL A 185 31.32 32.19 7.96
C VAL A 185 32.80 32.05 7.64
N ASP A 186 33.12 31.11 6.76
CA ASP A 186 34.48 30.85 6.28
C ASP A 186 34.81 31.74 5.08
N GLN A 187 33.83 31.96 4.18
CA GLN A 187 34.00 32.73 2.95
C GLN A 187 32.68 33.40 2.56
N GLY A 188 32.76 34.59 1.94
CA GLY A 188 31.58 35.31 1.46
C GLY A 188 30.66 35.82 2.57
N LEU A 189 29.41 36.11 2.23
CA LEU A 189 28.37 36.55 3.17
C LEU A 189 27.33 35.44 3.36
N LEU A 190 26.93 35.23 4.61
CA LEU A 190 25.84 34.32 4.97
C LEU A 190 24.84 35.04 5.88
N GLU A 191 23.57 34.93 5.50
CA GLU A 191 22.42 35.38 6.26
C GLU A 191 21.75 34.17 6.92
N ILE A 192 21.45 34.28 8.21
CA ILE A 192 20.72 33.27 8.99
C ILE A 192 19.47 33.91 9.59
N ARG A 193 18.32 33.32 9.31
CA ARG A 193 17.00 33.76 9.82
C ARG A 193 16.36 32.69 10.68
N ASP A 194 15.56 33.15 11.63
CA ASP A 194 14.76 32.33 12.55
C ASP A 194 15.56 31.14 13.15
N PRO A 195 16.74 31.38 13.76
CA PRO A 195 17.40 30.32 14.51
C PRO A 195 16.52 29.96 15.70
N GLU A 196 16.12 28.71 15.79
CA GLU A 196 15.28 28.16 16.85
C GLU A 196 15.91 26.90 17.42
N ILE A 197 15.73 26.67 18.71
CA ILE A 197 16.22 25.48 19.39
C ILE A 197 15.11 24.82 20.21
N ARG A 198 15.12 23.50 20.25
CA ARG A 198 14.29 22.69 21.14
C ARG A 198 15.18 21.77 21.94
N VAL A 199 15.10 21.85 23.27
CA VAL A 199 15.77 20.89 24.16
C VAL A 199 15.00 19.57 24.12
N LEU A 200 15.74 18.45 24.04
CA LEU A 200 15.17 17.11 23.98
C LEU A 200 15.41 16.38 25.32
N ASP A 201 14.48 15.52 25.70
CA ASP A 201 14.59 14.72 26.92
C ASP A 201 15.74 13.69 26.87
N GLU A 202 16.14 13.15 28.04
CA GLU A 202 17.24 12.17 28.13
C GLU A 202 16.95 10.85 27.41
N GLY A 203 15.66 10.49 27.25
CA GLY A 203 15.22 9.31 26.52
C GLY A 203 15.03 9.53 25.01
N ALA A 204 15.41 10.70 24.47
CA ALA A 204 15.31 10.95 23.05
C ALA A 204 16.23 9.99 22.27
N GLU A 205 15.72 9.46 21.16
CA GLU A 205 16.50 8.63 20.24
C GLU A 205 17.03 9.46 19.06
N ALA A 206 18.16 9.02 18.51
CA ALA A 206 18.71 9.56 17.27
C ALA A 206 17.80 9.16 16.10
N LEU A 207 17.57 10.08 15.17
CA LEU A 207 16.76 9.80 13.98
C LEU A 207 17.66 9.26 12.88
N GLY A 208 17.48 8.00 12.51
CA GLY A 208 18.09 7.40 11.33
C GLY A 208 17.33 6.20 10.81
N PRO A 209 17.60 5.67 9.59
CA PRO A 209 16.97 4.44 9.20
C PRO A 209 17.39 3.41 10.24
N PRO A 210 16.45 2.54 10.65
CA PRO A 210 16.81 1.45 11.53
C PRO A 210 18.00 0.69 10.92
N PRO A 211 18.95 0.18 11.75
CA PRO A 211 20.00 -0.68 11.23
C PRO A 211 19.37 -1.79 10.38
N PRO A 212 20.08 -2.33 9.36
CA PRO A 212 19.53 -3.34 8.47
C PRO A 212 18.77 -4.40 9.27
N GLU A 213 17.46 -4.43 9.05
CA GLU A 213 16.56 -5.24 9.85
C GLU A 213 16.87 -6.71 9.55
N ASP A 214 17.27 -7.47 10.58
CA ASP A 214 17.41 -8.91 10.42
C ASP A 214 16.05 -9.57 10.23
N ARG A 215 16.05 -10.83 9.78
CA ARG A 215 14.78 -11.53 9.52
C ARG A 215 13.89 -11.60 10.76
N GLN A 216 14.46 -11.74 11.96
CA GLN A 216 13.66 -11.89 13.17
C GLN A 216 12.97 -10.58 13.57
N ALA A 217 13.67 -9.44 13.42
CA ALA A 217 13.11 -8.12 13.62
C ALA A 217 11.99 -7.82 12.62
N PHE A 218 12.21 -8.15 11.34
CA PHE A 218 11.19 -8.03 10.29
C PHE A 218 9.93 -8.86 10.63
N GLU A 219 10.11 -10.11 11.05
CA GLU A 219 8.97 -10.96 11.44
C GLU A 219 8.21 -10.41 12.66
N ARG A 220 8.92 -9.86 13.66
CA ARG A 220 8.26 -9.20 14.81
C ARG A 220 7.42 -8.01 14.38
N ARG A 221 7.93 -7.18 13.46
CA ARG A 221 7.23 -6.01 12.95
C ARG A 221 6.00 -6.39 12.11
N MET A 222 6.13 -7.43 11.29
CA MET A 222 5.03 -7.97 10.48
C MET A 222 3.98 -8.74 11.29
N GLN A 223 4.30 -9.18 12.51
CA GLN A 223 3.47 -10.10 13.28
C GLN A 223 2.03 -9.62 13.43
N TRP A 224 1.81 -8.43 13.99
CA TRP A 224 0.46 -7.91 14.24
C TRP A 224 -0.38 -7.86 12.96
N TRP A 225 0.26 -7.51 11.84
CA TRP A 225 -0.39 -7.35 10.55
C TRP A 225 -0.72 -8.69 9.94
N SER A 226 0.19 -9.65 10.01
CA SER A 226 -0.07 -11.03 9.59
C SER A 226 -1.17 -11.68 10.43
N GLU A 227 -1.31 -11.31 11.71
CA GLU A 227 -2.38 -11.82 12.56
C GLU A 227 -3.73 -11.14 12.29
N ALA A 228 -3.72 -9.89 11.82
CA ALA A 228 -4.89 -9.07 11.58
C ALA A 228 -5.83 -9.61 10.49
N ARG A 229 -5.27 -10.07 9.36
CA ARG A 229 -5.96 -10.68 8.19
C ARG A 229 -7.04 -9.87 7.47
N PHE A 230 -7.71 -8.92 8.14
CA PHE A 230 -8.85 -8.19 7.61
C PHE A 230 -8.82 -6.72 8.04
N GLY A 231 -8.89 -5.82 7.05
CA GLY A 231 -8.88 -4.37 7.24
C GLY A 231 -9.90 -3.64 6.37
N MET A 232 -10.17 -2.38 6.73
CA MET A 232 -11.02 -1.47 5.96
C MET A 232 -10.16 -0.56 5.08
N PHE A 233 -10.52 -0.42 3.81
CA PHE A 233 -10.01 0.67 2.97
C PHE A 233 -11.08 1.75 2.84
N ILE A 234 -10.68 3.02 2.86
CA ILE A 234 -11.56 4.16 2.65
C ILE A 234 -10.96 5.02 1.54
N HIS A 235 -11.68 5.13 0.41
CA HIS A 235 -11.40 6.12 -0.62
C HIS A 235 -12.39 7.26 -0.52
N TRP A 236 -11.92 8.38 0.01
CA TRP A 236 -12.70 9.59 0.17
C TRP A 236 -11.87 10.85 -0.15
N GLY A 237 -12.53 11.85 -0.71
CA GLY A 237 -11.90 13.07 -1.24
C GLY A 237 -12.90 13.89 -2.04
N LEU A 238 -12.42 14.92 -2.73
CA LEU A 238 -13.27 15.85 -3.49
C LEU A 238 -14.05 15.15 -4.61
N TYR A 239 -13.49 14.08 -5.17
CA TYR A 239 -14.16 13.25 -6.20
C TYR A 239 -15.50 12.65 -5.75
N ALA A 240 -15.78 12.58 -4.45
CA ALA A 240 -17.08 12.16 -3.94
C ALA A 240 -18.20 13.19 -4.20
N ILE A 241 -17.87 14.46 -4.43
CA ILE A 241 -18.84 15.53 -4.77
C ILE A 241 -19.46 15.31 -6.15
N PRO A 242 -18.68 15.22 -7.25
CA PRO A 242 -19.25 14.95 -8.56
C PRO A 242 -19.76 13.50 -8.70
N ALA A 243 -19.27 12.57 -7.87
CA ALA A 243 -19.80 11.20 -7.74
C ALA A 243 -19.99 10.47 -9.09
N GLY A 244 -19.03 10.63 -10.00
CA GLY A 244 -19.05 10.06 -11.35
C GLY A 244 -19.73 10.92 -12.43
N THR A 245 -20.23 12.11 -12.11
CA THR A 245 -20.91 13.01 -13.05
C THR A 245 -20.25 14.39 -13.05
N TRP A 246 -19.85 14.89 -14.23
CA TRP A 246 -19.31 16.23 -14.41
C TRP A 246 -20.10 16.97 -15.48
N ASN A 247 -20.50 18.23 -15.22
CA ASN A 247 -21.31 19.04 -16.14
C ASN A 247 -22.55 18.31 -16.71
N GLY A 248 -23.25 17.57 -15.84
CA GLY A 248 -24.46 16.81 -16.20
C GLY A 248 -24.21 15.52 -17.01
N GLN A 249 -22.95 15.15 -17.26
CA GLN A 249 -22.57 13.97 -18.02
C GLN A 249 -21.89 12.92 -17.13
N ARG A 250 -22.27 11.66 -17.32
CA ARG A 250 -21.61 10.53 -16.66
C ARG A 250 -20.20 10.35 -17.22
N VAL A 251 -19.22 10.28 -16.33
CA VAL A 251 -17.82 10.04 -16.67
C VAL A 251 -17.52 8.54 -16.56
N GLY A 252 -16.81 8.02 -17.56
CA GLY A 252 -16.36 6.63 -17.61
C GLY A 252 -15.27 6.34 -16.56
N GLY A 253 -14.93 5.06 -16.37
CA GLY A 253 -13.91 4.64 -15.41
C GLY A 253 -14.36 4.69 -13.94
N ILE A 254 -13.39 4.63 -13.03
CA ILE A 254 -13.61 4.61 -11.56
C ILE A 254 -13.82 6.03 -11.01
N GLY A 255 -14.54 6.14 -9.89
CA GLY A 255 -15.10 7.40 -9.37
C GLY A 255 -14.04 8.42 -8.97
N GLU A 256 -12.99 7.98 -8.31
CA GLU A 256 -11.86 8.80 -7.84
C GLU A 256 -10.93 9.27 -8.98
N TRP A 257 -11.05 8.68 -10.17
CA TRP A 257 -10.33 9.10 -11.39
C TRP A 257 -11.14 10.07 -12.27
N ILE A 258 -12.24 10.63 -11.76
CA ILE A 258 -13.11 11.54 -12.51
C ILE A 258 -12.35 12.74 -13.10
N GLN A 259 -11.37 13.31 -12.40
CA GLN A 259 -10.55 14.41 -12.92
C GLN A 259 -9.83 13.99 -14.20
N HIS A 260 -9.18 12.83 -14.18
CA HIS A 260 -8.47 12.28 -15.33
C HIS A 260 -9.41 11.86 -16.47
N HIS A 261 -10.45 11.08 -16.18
CA HIS A 261 -11.35 10.55 -17.21
C HIS A 261 -12.27 11.62 -17.80
N GLY A 262 -12.66 12.60 -16.99
CA GLY A 262 -13.42 13.77 -17.41
C GLY A 262 -12.55 14.83 -18.08
N LYS A 263 -11.21 14.68 -18.06
CA LYS A 263 -10.23 15.66 -18.55
C LYS A 263 -10.45 17.04 -17.96
N ILE A 264 -10.70 17.09 -16.65
CA ILE A 264 -11.07 18.30 -15.91
C ILE A 264 -9.78 19.04 -15.55
N PRO A 265 -9.55 20.26 -16.07
CA PRO A 265 -8.38 21.06 -15.72
C PRO A 265 -8.31 21.30 -14.20
N PRO A 266 -7.10 21.36 -13.59
CA PRO A 266 -6.94 21.61 -12.16
C PRO A 266 -7.75 22.83 -11.66
N SER A 267 -7.71 23.95 -12.39
CA SER A 267 -8.45 25.17 -12.05
C SER A 267 -9.98 25.01 -12.03
N GLU A 268 -10.54 24.09 -12.82
CA GLU A 268 -11.98 23.79 -12.77
C GLU A 268 -12.32 22.85 -11.62
N TYR A 269 -11.40 21.94 -11.28
CA TYR A 269 -11.56 21.01 -10.17
C TYR A 269 -11.41 21.70 -8.81
N GLU A 270 -10.59 22.75 -8.73
CA GLU A 270 -10.35 23.57 -7.53
C GLU A 270 -11.64 24.07 -6.86
N VAL A 271 -12.67 24.36 -7.66
CA VAL A 271 -14.00 24.80 -7.18
C VAL A 271 -14.67 23.80 -6.22
N LEU A 272 -14.30 22.51 -6.27
CA LEU A 272 -14.83 21.49 -5.36
C LEU A 272 -14.39 21.70 -3.90
N GLN A 273 -13.25 22.36 -3.65
CA GLN A 273 -12.79 22.65 -2.30
C GLN A 273 -13.79 23.53 -1.53
N GLU A 274 -14.37 24.53 -2.21
CA GLU A 274 -15.39 25.42 -1.65
C GLU A 274 -16.74 24.71 -1.39
N GLN A 275 -16.94 23.52 -1.96
CA GLN A 275 -18.16 22.72 -1.82
C GLN A 275 -18.01 21.61 -0.77
N PHE A 276 -16.79 21.33 -0.32
CA PHE A 276 -16.53 20.21 0.58
C PHE A 276 -16.98 20.52 2.00
N LEU A 277 -18.17 20.01 2.36
CA LEU A 277 -18.80 20.21 3.66
C LEU A 277 -19.48 18.91 4.15
N PRO A 278 -18.72 17.94 4.68
CA PRO A 278 -19.24 16.65 5.10
C PRO A 278 -19.95 16.70 6.45
N LEU A 279 -21.17 17.24 6.48
CA LEU A 279 -21.97 17.39 7.71
C LEU A 279 -22.43 16.06 8.34
N ALA A 280 -22.38 14.96 7.60
CA ALA A 280 -22.74 13.63 8.07
C ALA A 280 -21.52 12.75 8.38
N PHE A 281 -20.30 13.29 8.29
CA PHE A 281 -19.11 12.59 8.74
C PHE A 281 -19.13 12.38 10.25
N ASP A 282 -18.90 11.14 10.65
CA ASP A 282 -18.77 10.72 12.04
C ASP A 282 -17.65 9.67 12.13
N ALA A 283 -16.49 10.09 12.62
CA ALA A 283 -15.34 9.23 12.79
C ALA A 283 -15.62 8.04 13.74
N ASP A 284 -16.43 8.26 14.78
CA ASP A 284 -16.80 7.22 15.74
C ASP A 284 -17.66 6.16 15.07
N ALA A 285 -18.64 6.57 14.27
CA ALA A 285 -19.50 5.66 13.51
C ALA A 285 -18.70 4.84 12.49
N TRP A 286 -17.73 5.45 11.80
CA TRP A 286 -16.87 4.76 10.84
C TRP A 286 -15.98 3.71 11.53
N ALA A 287 -15.26 4.10 12.58
CA ALA A 287 -14.40 3.20 13.34
C ALA A 287 -15.21 2.07 14.01
N LYS A 288 -16.39 2.39 14.56
CA LYS A 288 -17.29 1.39 15.13
C LYS A 288 -17.77 0.39 14.09
N ALA A 289 -18.14 0.85 12.89
CA ALA A 289 -18.57 -0.05 11.81
C ALA A 289 -17.46 -1.03 11.41
N ALA A 290 -16.21 -0.56 11.31
CA ALA A 290 -15.06 -1.42 11.04
C ALA A 290 -14.81 -2.45 12.17
N HIS A 291 -14.84 -1.99 13.42
CA HIS A 291 -14.68 -2.84 14.60
C HIS A 291 -15.76 -3.94 14.66
N ASP A 292 -17.03 -3.57 14.49
CA ASP A 292 -18.15 -4.50 14.53
C ASP A 292 -18.11 -5.51 13.37
N ALA A 293 -17.54 -5.11 12.22
CA ALA A 293 -17.26 -5.98 11.10
C ALA A 293 -16.08 -6.95 11.34
N GLY A 294 -15.38 -6.82 12.47
CA GLY A 294 -14.20 -7.62 12.82
C GLY A 294 -12.89 -7.14 12.19
N MET A 295 -12.87 -5.99 11.51
CA MET A 295 -11.63 -5.47 10.96
C MET A 295 -10.65 -5.08 12.09
N LYS A 296 -9.35 -5.14 11.81
CA LYS A 296 -8.30 -4.84 12.80
C LYS A 296 -7.54 -3.56 12.53
N TYR A 297 -7.71 -3.00 11.34
CA TYR A 297 -7.06 -1.78 10.90
C TYR A 297 -7.90 -1.06 9.84
N ILE A 298 -7.68 0.25 9.72
CA ILE A 298 -8.28 1.11 8.70
C ILE A 298 -7.14 1.75 7.91
N VAL A 299 -7.20 1.68 6.58
CA VAL A 299 -6.38 2.45 5.65
C VAL A 299 -7.29 3.49 4.99
N ILE A 300 -6.98 4.78 5.13
CA ILE A 300 -7.75 5.87 4.48
C ILE A 300 -6.86 6.68 3.56
N THR A 301 -7.40 7.12 2.42
CA THR A 301 -6.76 8.08 1.51
C THR A 301 -6.47 9.40 2.21
N SER A 302 -5.29 9.53 2.83
CA SER A 302 -4.84 10.80 3.42
C SER A 302 -4.71 11.88 2.35
N LYS A 303 -4.28 11.46 1.16
CA LYS A 303 -4.23 12.22 -0.09
C LYS A 303 -4.31 11.24 -1.26
N HIS A 304 -5.22 11.48 -2.21
CA HIS A 304 -5.30 10.71 -3.47
C HIS A 304 -4.62 11.46 -4.62
N HIS A 305 -4.74 10.98 -5.86
CA HIS A 305 -4.12 11.58 -7.04
C HIS A 305 -4.58 13.02 -7.34
N ASP A 306 -5.77 13.41 -6.90
CA ASP A 306 -6.27 14.79 -6.99
C ASP A 306 -5.52 15.76 -6.04
N GLY A 307 -4.58 15.25 -5.24
CA GLY A 307 -3.69 16.04 -4.39
C GLY A 307 -4.33 16.60 -3.13
N PHE A 308 -5.65 16.42 -2.95
CA PHE A 308 -6.38 17.02 -1.84
C PHE A 308 -6.10 16.28 -0.53
N ALA A 309 -5.55 16.99 0.45
CA ALA A 309 -5.20 16.42 1.75
C ALA A 309 -6.39 16.42 2.72
N LEU A 310 -6.72 15.28 3.32
CA LEU A 310 -7.77 15.14 4.34
C LEU A 310 -7.32 15.54 5.76
N PHE A 311 -6.15 16.15 5.90
CA PHE A 311 -5.53 16.51 7.17
C PHE A 311 -5.03 17.96 7.14
N ASP A 312 -4.72 18.53 8.30
CA ASP A 312 -4.18 19.89 8.41
C ASP A 312 -2.72 19.94 7.97
N SER A 313 -2.46 20.27 6.71
CA SER A 313 -1.10 20.33 6.17
C SER A 313 -0.54 21.74 6.20
N LYS A 314 0.63 21.94 6.81
CA LYS A 314 1.32 23.25 6.79
C LYS A 314 2.06 23.55 5.49
N TYR A 315 1.99 22.63 4.53
CA TYR A 315 2.71 22.72 3.27
C TYR A 315 1.79 22.92 2.07
N SER A 316 0.47 22.92 2.25
CA SER A 316 -0.53 23.08 1.20
C SER A 316 -1.73 23.87 1.70
N GLU A 317 -2.30 24.73 0.88
CA GLU A 317 -3.66 25.26 1.08
C GLU A 317 -4.71 24.37 0.41
N TRP A 318 -4.28 23.35 -0.36
CA TRP A 318 -5.14 22.35 -0.99
C TRP A 318 -5.42 21.19 -0.02
N ASP A 319 -6.11 21.51 1.06
CA ASP A 319 -6.45 20.60 2.14
C ASP A 319 -7.84 20.86 2.75
N VAL A 320 -8.26 19.97 3.65
CA VAL A 320 -9.55 20.06 4.33
C VAL A 320 -9.70 21.28 5.23
N MET A 321 -8.61 21.85 5.74
CA MET A 321 -8.67 23.02 6.62
C MET A 321 -9.08 24.28 5.86
N ASN A 322 -8.82 24.31 4.56
CA ASN A 322 -9.20 25.38 3.63
C ASN A 322 -10.54 25.11 2.92
N THR A 323 -11.43 24.34 3.55
CA THR A 323 -12.82 24.10 3.09
C THR A 323 -13.82 24.70 4.08
N PRO A 324 -15.12 24.82 3.72
CA PRO A 324 -16.16 25.17 4.69
C PRO A 324 -16.25 24.22 5.91
N TYR A 325 -15.71 23.00 5.81
CA TYR A 325 -15.65 22.07 6.93
C TYR A 325 -14.62 22.46 7.99
N GLY A 326 -13.43 22.89 7.56
CA GLY A 326 -12.40 23.51 8.40
C GLY A 326 -11.89 22.68 9.59
N LYS A 327 -11.96 21.34 9.52
CA LYS A 327 -11.53 20.44 10.60
C LYS A 327 -10.71 19.27 10.06
N ASP A 328 -9.72 18.86 10.84
CA ASP A 328 -8.85 17.72 10.53
C ASP A 328 -9.63 16.40 10.64
N LEU A 329 -9.87 15.74 9.51
CA LEU A 329 -10.61 14.48 9.44
C LEU A 329 -9.76 13.30 9.92
N LEU A 330 -8.46 13.29 9.61
CA LEU A 330 -7.58 12.19 9.98
C LEU A 330 -7.30 12.16 11.48
N ALA A 331 -7.22 13.33 12.14
CA ALA A 331 -7.12 13.40 13.60
C ALA A 331 -8.34 12.77 14.29
N GLN A 332 -9.54 13.13 13.84
CA GLN A 332 -10.79 12.57 14.37
C GLN A 332 -10.87 11.05 14.16
N LEU A 333 -10.46 10.55 12.98
CA LEU A 333 -10.47 9.12 12.69
C LEU A 333 -9.39 8.35 13.46
N ALA A 334 -8.19 8.93 13.67
CA ALA A 334 -7.15 8.32 14.48
C ALA A 334 -7.60 8.15 15.95
N GLU A 335 -8.25 9.17 16.52
CA GLU A 335 -8.83 9.11 17.87
C GLU A 335 -9.91 8.02 17.97
N ALA A 336 -10.82 7.97 16.99
CA ALA A 336 -11.85 6.94 16.94
C ALA A 336 -11.26 5.51 16.78
N CYS A 337 -10.24 5.34 15.94
CA CYS A 337 -9.52 4.07 15.82
C CYS A 337 -8.92 3.62 17.16
N ALA A 338 -8.26 4.54 17.88
CA ALA A 338 -7.70 4.26 19.20
C ALA A 338 -8.78 3.81 20.21
N LYS A 339 -9.96 4.46 20.20
CA LYS A 339 -11.11 4.10 21.04
C LYS A 339 -11.60 2.66 20.80
N TYR A 340 -11.61 2.20 19.54
CA TYR A 340 -12.12 0.88 19.17
C TYR A 340 -11.01 -0.18 19.00
N GLY A 341 -9.76 0.13 19.35
CA GLY A 341 -8.64 -0.81 19.25
C GLY A 341 -8.27 -1.19 17.81
N LEU A 342 -8.53 -0.29 16.85
CA LEU A 342 -8.14 -0.45 15.45
C LEU A 342 -6.77 0.21 15.21
N LYS A 343 -5.92 -0.43 14.42
CA LYS A 343 -4.69 0.24 13.94
C LYS A 343 -5.05 1.26 12.85
N MET A 344 -4.64 2.51 13.05
CA MET A 344 -4.77 3.55 12.04
C MET A 344 -3.64 3.45 11.02
N CYS A 345 -3.98 3.50 9.73
CA CYS A 345 -3.08 3.41 8.60
C CYS A 345 -3.42 4.45 7.53
N TRP A 346 -2.42 4.93 6.79
CA TRP A 346 -2.59 5.93 5.75
C TRP A 346 -2.36 5.35 4.38
N TYR A 347 -3.27 5.62 3.44
CA TYR A 347 -2.93 5.62 2.03
C TYR A 347 -2.35 6.99 1.66
N TYR A 348 -1.32 7.02 0.82
CA TYR A 348 -0.74 8.25 0.32
C TYR A 348 -0.35 8.13 -1.15
N SER A 349 -0.84 9.03 -2.00
CA SER A 349 -0.40 9.05 -3.40
C SER A 349 0.88 9.84 -3.63
N ILE A 350 1.86 9.17 -4.25
CA ILE A 350 3.06 9.79 -4.84
C ILE A 350 2.67 10.65 -6.04
N MET A 351 1.64 10.26 -6.79
CA MET A 351 1.11 11.06 -7.89
C MET A 351 0.23 12.20 -7.36
N ASP A 352 0.38 13.40 -7.94
CA ASP A 352 -0.37 14.59 -7.54
C ASP A 352 -0.70 15.45 -8.75
N TRP A 353 -1.95 15.37 -9.21
CA TRP A 353 -2.43 16.14 -10.37
C TRP A 353 -2.61 17.63 -10.06
N HIS A 354 -2.67 18.01 -8.78
CA HIS A 354 -2.86 19.39 -8.38
C HIS A 354 -1.53 20.13 -8.21
N HIS A 355 -0.51 19.52 -7.62
CA HIS A 355 0.73 20.22 -7.29
C HIS A 355 1.45 20.76 -8.54
N PRO A 356 1.81 22.07 -8.59
CA PRO A 356 2.35 22.69 -9.81
C PRO A 356 3.70 22.13 -10.26
N ASP A 357 4.47 21.56 -9.33
CA ASP A 357 5.78 20.92 -9.59
C ASP A 357 5.72 19.44 -9.92
N TYR A 358 4.55 18.81 -9.83
CA TYR A 358 4.45 17.40 -10.17
C TYR A 358 4.58 17.20 -11.68
N LEU A 359 5.40 16.23 -12.06
CA LEU A 359 5.60 15.82 -13.45
C LEU A 359 5.50 14.29 -13.54
N PRO A 360 5.09 13.74 -14.70
CA PRO A 360 4.64 14.45 -15.89
C PRO A 360 3.23 15.04 -15.73
N ARG A 361 2.96 16.17 -16.39
CA ARG A 361 1.59 16.65 -16.56
C ARG A 361 0.82 15.72 -17.47
N LYS A 362 -0.48 15.55 -17.18
CA LYS A 362 -1.39 14.84 -18.10
C LYS A 362 -1.75 15.75 -19.26
N ASN A 363 -2.10 15.17 -20.40
CA ASN A 363 -2.42 15.93 -21.62
C ASN A 363 -3.66 16.84 -21.52
N TRP A 364 -4.44 16.71 -20.45
CA TRP A 364 -5.59 17.55 -20.12
C TRP A 364 -5.26 18.65 -19.10
N ASP A 365 -4.05 18.68 -18.55
CA ASP A 365 -3.56 19.78 -17.72
C ASP A 365 -2.94 20.86 -18.62
N PRO A 366 -3.52 22.06 -18.70
CA PRO A 366 -3.05 23.13 -19.61
C PRO A 366 -1.83 23.88 -19.09
N ARG A 367 -1.37 23.60 -17.86
CA ARG A 367 -0.24 24.32 -17.25
C ARG A 367 1.08 23.99 -17.97
N PRO A 368 2.01 24.96 -18.08
CA PRO A 368 3.33 24.72 -18.68
C PRO A 368 4.23 23.87 -17.78
N ASP A 369 5.16 23.12 -18.39
CA ASP A 369 6.15 22.30 -17.69
C ASP A 369 7.38 23.12 -17.25
N GLU A 370 7.66 24.24 -17.93
CA GLU A 370 8.91 25.01 -17.83
C GLU A 370 9.22 25.56 -16.43
N GLN A 371 8.22 25.64 -15.55
CA GLN A 371 8.35 26.16 -14.19
C GLN A 371 8.31 25.05 -13.11
N ALA A 372 8.00 23.82 -13.52
CA ALA A 372 7.79 22.70 -12.62
C ALA A 372 9.13 22.06 -12.23
N GLU A 373 9.37 21.92 -10.93
CA GLU A 373 10.59 21.31 -10.39
C GLU A 373 10.27 20.04 -9.60
N TYR A 374 10.37 18.88 -10.23
CA TYR A 374 9.93 17.61 -9.63
C TYR A 374 10.54 17.32 -8.25
N LEU A 375 11.80 17.71 -8.00
CA LEU A 375 12.39 17.52 -6.67
C LEU A 375 11.79 18.42 -5.58
N ARG A 376 11.29 19.61 -5.94
CA ARG A 376 10.54 20.48 -5.02
C ARG A 376 9.22 19.81 -4.62
N TYR A 377 8.57 19.11 -5.55
CA TYR A 377 7.44 18.23 -5.22
C TYR A 377 7.84 17.08 -4.28
N VAL A 378 8.98 16.41 -4.52
CA VAL A 378 9.44 15.31 -3.64
C VAL A 378 9.69 15.82 -2.22
N GLU A 379 10.25 17.01 -2.05
CA GLU A 379 10.39 17.66 -0.74
C GLU A 379 9.02 17.94 -0.10
N TYR A 380 8.08 18.53 -0.85
CA TYR A 380 6.71 18.76 -0.41
C TYR A 380 6.05 17.45 0.11
N MET A 381 6.18 16.37 -0.65
CA MET A 381 5.67 15.06 -0.26
C MET A 381 6.32 14.55 1.04
N LYS A 382 7.65 14.62 1.17
CA LYS A 382 8.36 14.19 2.40
C LYS A 382 7.94 15.02 3.62
N ASN A 383 7.64 16.29 3.43
CA ASN A 383 7.11 17.16 4.47
C ASN A 383 5.70 16.76 4.92
N GLN A 384 4.79 16.43 3.98
CA GLN A 384 3.47 15.90 4.33
C GLN A 384 3.55 14.55 5.04
N LEU A 385 4.44 13.67 4.60
CA LEU A 385 4.69 12.38 5.26
C LEU A 385 5.25 12.55 6.67
N PHE A 386 6.07 13.57 6.91
CA PHE A 386 6.50 13.94 8.25
C PHE A 386 5.31 14.31 9.14
N GLU A 387 4.37 15.13 8.66
CA GLU A 387 3.15 15.47 9.40
C GLU A 387 2.35 14.22 9.76
N LEU A 388 2.08 13.36 8.77
CA LEU A 388 1.28 12.14 8.93
C LEU A 388 1.91 11.11 9.89
N THR A 389 3.25 11.08 9.98
CA THR A 389 4.00 10.11 10.79
C THR A 389 4.47 10.67 12.13
N THR A 390 4.22 11.94 12.44
CA THR A 390 4.65 12.54 13.73
C THR A 390 3.52 13.17 14.53
N ARG A 391 2.36 13.47 13.93
CA ARG A 391 1.25 14.18 14.61
C ARG A 391 0.07 13.31 15.02
N TYR A 392 -0.07 12.11 14.46
CA TYR A 392 -1.26 11.27 14.59
C TYR A 392 -1.04 9.99 15.42
N GLY A 393 0.07 9.94 16.17
CA GLY A 393 0.47 8.77 16.95
C GLY A 393 1.10 7.64 16.11
N PRO A 394 1.23 6.42 16.67
CA PRO A 394 1.78 5.27 15.96
C PRO A 394 0.90 4.85 14.79
N ILE A 395 1.48 4.80 13.59
CA ILE A 395 0.79 4.42 12.35
C ILE A 395 1.14 2.98 12.00
N GLY A 396 0.13 2.17 11.68
CA GLY A 396 0.32 0.76 11.35
C GLY A 396 0.94 0.56 9.96
N VAL A 397 0.31 1.11 8.93
CA VAL A 397 0.71 0.95 7.53
C VAL A 397 0.73 2.31 6.84
N LEU A 398 1.74 2.56 6.02
CA LEU A 398 1.74 3.59 4.97
C LEU A 398 1.64 2.89 3.61
N TRP A 399 0.47 2.97 3.01
CA TRP A 399 0.11 2.34 1.75
C TRP A 399 0.29 3.35 0.61
N PHE A 400 1.40 3.26 -0.11
CA PHE A 400 1.70 4.15 -1.23
C PHE A 400 1.00 3.75 -2.52
N ASP A 401 0.81 4.72 -3.39
CA ASP A 401 0.28 4.54 -4.74
C ASP A 401 0.76 5.63 -5.70
N GLY A 402 0.55 5.47 -7.00
CA GLY A 402 0.94 6.46 -8.01
C GLY A 402 2.42 6.41 -8.38
N GLU A 403 3.09 5.30 -8.08
CA GLU A 403 4.52 5.13 -8.28
C GLU A 403 4.91 4.86 -9.73
N TRP A 404 3.96 4.70 -10.66
CA TRP A 404 4.19 4.21 -12.02
C TRP A 404 4.75 5.25 -13.00
N GLU A 405 4.67 6.55 -12.70
CA GLU A 405 5.18 7.60 -13.59
C GLU A 405 6.71 7.57 -13.75
N ALA A 406 7.22 7.83 -14.96
CA ALA A 406 8.65 7.68 -15.28
C ALA A 406 9.58 8.62 -14.49
N THR A 407 9.04 9.72 -13.95
CA THR A 407 9.73 10.68 -13.09
C THR A 407 10.07 10.12 -11.72
N TRP A 408 9.23 9.24 -11.18
CA TRP A 408 9.52 8.49 -9.97
C TRP A 408 10.57 7.42 -10.27
N LYS A 409 11.63 7.33 -9.46
CA LYS A 409 12.77 6.43 -9.69
C LYS A 409 12.97 5.49 -8.51
N HIS A 410 13.65 4.37 -8.76
CA HIS A 410 13.97 3.38 -7.74
C HIS A 410 14.71 4.01 -6.55
N GLU A 411 15.71 4.86 -6.82
CA GLU A 411 16.50 5.52 -5.77
C GLU A 411 15.64 6.42 -4.88
N MET A 412 14.61 7.06 -5.45
CA MET A 412 13.66 7.89 -4.69
C MET A 412 12.75 7.03 -3.82
N GLY A 413 12.33 5.85 -4.31
CA GLY A 413 11.56 4.89 -3.53
C GLY A 413 12.34 4.31 -2.36
N VAL A 414 13.63 4.00 -2.58
CA VAL A 414 14.55 3.58 -1.51
C VAL A 414 14.68 4.67 -0.45
N GLU A 415 14.98 5.90 -0.88
CA GLU A 415 15.14 7.04 0.04
C GLU A 415 13.84 7.34 0.80
N LEU A 416 12.68 7.24 0.15
CA LEU A 416 11.38 7.48 0.79
C LEU A 416 11.05 6.43 1.84
N TYR A 417 11.29 5.15 1.54
CA TYR A 417 11.12 4.06 2.51
C TYR A 417 12.01 4.28 3.73
N ASP A 418 13.30 4.53 3.52
CA ASP A 418 14.28 4.72 4.60
C ASP A 418 13.94 5.98 5.44
N TYR A 419 13.50 7.06 4.78
CA TYR A 419 13.02 8.28 5.44
C TYR A 419 11.81 8.01 6.35
N VAL A 420 10.76 7.36 5.86
CA VAL A 420 9.56 7.07 6.67
C VAL A 420 9.89 6.12 7.82
N ARG A 421 10.72 5.09 7.58
CA ARG A 421 11.18 4.15 8.62
C ARG A 421 12.02 4.85 9.69
N SER A 422 12.75 5.91 9.35
CA SER A 422 13.49 6.72 10.33
C SER A 422 12.58 7.56 11.25
N LEU A 423 11.34 7.85 10.80
CA LEU A 423 10.34 8.60 11.58
C LEU A 423 9.50 7.67 12.44
N GLN A 424 9.13 6.49 11.92
CA GLN A 424 8.42 5.45 12.66
C GLN A 424 9.04 4.06 12.41
N PRO A 425 9.96 3.59 13.28
CA PRO A 425 10.65 2.31 13.12
C PRO A 425 9.77 1.05 13.19
N ASP A 426 8.48 1.16 13.46
CA ASP A 426 7.53 0.02 13.44
C ASP A 426 6.52 0.08 12.28
N ILE A 427 6.51 1.17 11.50
CA ILE A 427 5.56 1.33 10.39
C ILE A 427 5.81 0.30 9.29
N LEU A 428 4.73 -0.22 8.71
CA LEU A 428 4.77 -1.10 7.53
C LEU A 428 4.55 -0.29 6.27
N ILE A 429 5.26 -0.60 5.19
CA ILE A 429 5.20 0.13 3.93
C ILE A 429 4.99 -0.87 2.79
N ASN A 430 3.99 -0.63 1.94
CA ASN A 430 3.77 -1.50 0.78
C ASN A 430 4.86 -1.32 -0.29
N ASN A 431 4.96 -2.27 -1.22
CA ASN A 431 5.98 -2.23 -2.28
C ASN A 431 5.73 -1.21 -3.40
N ARG A 432 4.61 -0.50 -3.36
CA ARG A 432 4.34 0.65 -4.24
C ARG A 432 5.08 1.91 -3.81
N VAL A 433 5.84 1.91 -2.71
CA VAL A 433 6.80 3.00 -2.43
C VAL A 433 7.89 3.09 -3.50
N ASP A 434 8.15 1.98 -4.20
CA ASP A 434 9.26 1.78 -5.14
C ASP A 434 8.76 1.22 -6.48
N LYS A 435 9.59 1.24 -7.51
CA LYS A 435 9.38 0.66 -8.85
C LYS A 435 9.51 -0.87 -8.88
N GLY A 436 9.60 -1.50 -7.72
CA GLY A 436 9.83 -2.94 -7.57
C GLY A 436 8.59 -3.79 -7.87
N ARG A 437 7.40 -3.22 -8.04
CA ARG A 437 6.18 -3.99 -8.25
C ARG A 437 6.21 -4.79 -9.58
N ARG A 438 6.02 -6.11 -9.49
CA ARG A 438 5.93 -7.05 -10.63
C ARG A 438 4.49 -7.17 -11.10
N GLY A 439 4.13 -6.37 -12.11
CA GLY A 439 2.86 -6.50 -12.82
C GLY A 439 1.63 -6.48 -11.90
N MET A 440 0.58 -7.18 -12.33
CA MET A 440 -0.66 -7.33 -11.57
C MET A 440 -0.53 -8.28 -10.38
N GLN A 441 0.48 -9.16 -10.37
CA GLN A 441 0.79 -10.00 -9.20
C GLN A 441 1.16 -9.16 -7.97
N GLY A 442 1.62 -7.92 -8.19
CA GLY A 442 1.80 -6.94 -7.13
C GLY A 442 2.99 -7.21 -6.23
N MET A 443 4.01 -7.97 -6.66
CA MET A 443 5.11 -8.41 -5.80
C MET A 443 6.42 -7.66 -6.01
N THR A 444 7.21 -7.51 -4.94
CA THR A 444 8.51 -6.82 -5.00
C THR A 444 9.52 -7.65 -5.81
N ARG A 445 10.24 -7.01 -6.73
CA ARG A 445 11.39 -7.59 -7.44
C ARG A 445 12.56 -7.85 -6.49
N GLU A 446 13.35 -8.86 -6.81
CA GLU A 446 14.66 -9.03 -6.17
C GLU A 446 15.61 -7.90 -6.61
N GLY A 447 16.70 -7.68 -5.87
CA GLY A 447 17.72 -6.69 -6.22
C GLY A 447 17.65 -5.37 -5.46
N GLY A 448 17.15 -5.38 -4.22
CA GLY A 448 17.21 -4.21 -3.33
C GLY A 448 15.99 -3.28 -3.36
N PHE A 449 14.95 -3.65 -4.12
CA PHE A 449 13.66 -2.93 -4.10
C PHE A 449 13.00 -2.95 -2.71
N ARG A 450 12.34 -1.85 -2.36
CA ARG A 450 11.71 -1.66 -1.04
C ARG A 450 10.23 -2.07 -1.03
N GLY A 451 9.72 -2.27 0.19
CA GLY A 451 8.35 -2.71 0.49
C GLY A 451 8.33 -3.96 1.37
N ASP A 452 7.57 -3.89 2.46
CA ASP A 452 7.42 -4.97 3.45
C ASP A 452 6.44 -6.06 2.99
N PHE A 453 5.51 -5.71 2.10
CA PHE A 453 4.52 -6.63 1.55
C PHE A 453 4.12 -6.25 0.12
N GLY A 454 3.66 -7.25 -0.64
CA GLY A 454 3.10 -7.06 -1.97
C GLY A 454 1.61 -6.76 -2.00
N THR A 455 1.13 -6.22 -3.11
CA THR A 455 -0.23 -5.69 -3.25
C THR A 455 -0.92 -6.22 -4.53
N PRO A 456 -1.34 -7.50 -4.59
CA PRO A 456 -2.18 -8.01 -5.67
C PRO A 456 -3.57 -7.36 -5.63
N GLU A 457 -3.68 -6.17 -6.21
CA GLU A 457 -4.90 -5.36 -6.22
C GLU A 457 -6.00 -6.00 -7.09
N GLN A 458 -7.23 -6.06 -6.56
CA GLN A 458 -8.39 -6.70 -7.21
C GLN A 458 -8.20 -8.19 -7.55
N GLU A 459 -7.15 -8.82 -7.05
CA GLU A 459 -6.80 -10.22 -7.33
C GLU A 459 -6.40 -10.95 -6.05
N ILE A 460 -6.87 -12.20 -5.90
CA ILE A 460 -6.37 -13.11 -4.87
C ILE A 460 -5.47 -14.13 -5.58
N PRO A 461 -4.14 -14.15 -5.33
CA PRO A 461 -3.22 -15.06 -6.00
C PRO A 461 -3.70 -16.52 -5.92
N GLY A 462 -3.70 -17.24 -7.03
CA GLY A 462 -4.33 -18.56 -7.15
C GLY A 462 -3.86 -19.59 -6.12
N THR A 463 -2.55 -19.61 -5.84
CA THR A 463 -1.89 -20.55 -4.91
C THR A 463 -1.31 -19.86 -3.67
N GLY A 464 -1.66 -18.58 -3.44
CA GLY A 464 -0.93 -17.74 -2.50
C GLY A 464 0.49 -17.44 -2.97
N LEU A 465 1.30 -16.86 -2.08
CA LEU A 465 2.68 -16.45 -2.39
C LEU A 465 3.61 -16.91 -1.26
N PRO A 466 4.09 -18.17 -1.31
CA PRO A 466 4.94 -18.74 -0.27
C PRO A 466 6.17 -17.88 0.01
N GLY A 467 6.45 -17.63 1.29
CA GLY A 467 7.61 -16.86 1.73
C GLY A 467 7.46 -15.32 1.65
N ALA A 468 6.34 -14.81 1.14
CA ALA A 468 6.09 -13.38 1.02
C ALA A 468 4.80 -12.95 1.72
N TYR A 469 4.84 -11.78 2.36
CA TYR A 469 3.65 -11.09 2.86
C TYR A 469 2.96 -10.34 1.73
N TRP A 470 1.63 -10.37 1.70
CA TRP A 470 0.84 -9.71 0.67
C TRP A 470 -0.57 -9.36 1.14
N GLU A 471 -1.14 -8.33 0.52
CA GLU A 471 -2.48 -7.82 0.81
C GLU A 471 -3.25 -7.60 -0.49
N SER A 472 -4.41 -8.24 -0.60
CA SER A 472 -5.34 -7.94 -1.68
C SER A 472 -6.32 -6.87 -1.21
N CYS A 473 -6.24 -5.70 -1.82
CA CYS A 473 -7.26 -4.68 -1.70
C CYS A 473 -8.35 -4.90 -2.76
N MET A 474 -9.62 -4.85 -2.36
CA MET A 474 -10.75 -5.05 -3.28
C MET A 474 -11.92 -4.13 -2.95
N THR A 475 -12.65 -3.75 -4.00
CA THR A 475 -13.87 -2.95 -3.91
C THR A 475 -15.10 -3.81 -3.59
N MET A 476 -16.09 -3.25 -2.90
CA MET A 476 -17.40 -3.89 -2.72
C MET A 476 -18.27 -3.81 -3.98
N ASN A 477 -18.05 -2.81 -4.82
CA ASN A 477 -18.69 -2.58 -6.12
C ASN A 477 -17.61 -2.41 -7.21
N ASP A 478 -17.86 -1.63 -8.27
CA ASP A 478 -16.95 -1.49 -9.42
C ASP A 478 -15.98 -0.29 -9.28
N THR A 479 -16.02 0.44 -8.17
CA THR A 479 -15.24 1.68 -7.94
C THR A 479 -14.63 1.74 -6.53
N TRP A 480 -13.53 2.49 -6.37
CA TRP A 480 -12.96 2.78 -5.06
C TRP A 480 -13.64 3.98 -4.40
N GLY A 481 -13.57 5.14 -5.05
CA GLY A 481 -14.28 6.35 -4.64
C GLY A 481 -15.76 6.28 -4.95
N PHE A 482 -16.58 7.05 -4.23
CA PHE A 482 -18.04 7.04 -4.38
C PHE A 482 -18.49 7.40 -5.80
N LYS A 483 -19.39 6.58 -6.36
CA LYS A 483 -20.01 6.79 -7.67
C LYS A 483 -21.52 6.59 -7.54
N SER A 484 -22.27 7.67 -7.71
CA SER A 484 -23.70 7.75 -7.35
C SER A 484 -24.59 6.69 -8.00
N TYR A 485 -24.22 6.22 -9.20
CA TYR A 485 -24.97 5.26 -9.99
C TYR A 485 -24.33 3.88 -10.07
N ASP A 486 -23.24 3.61 -9.34
CA ASP A 486 -22.69 2.26 -9.22
C ASP A 486 -23.42 1.49 -8.12
N GLN A 487 -24.26 0.55 -8.53
CA GLN A 487 -25.03 -0.32 -7.65
C GLN A 487 -24.64 -1.81 -7.81
N ASN A 488 -23.49 -2.10 -8.46
CA ASN A 488 -23.05 -3.47 -8.72
C ASN A 488 -22.34 -4.07 -7.50
N TRP A 489 -23.08 -4.20 -6.40
CA TRP A 489 -22.54 -4.64 -5.13
C TRP A 489 -22.31 -6.16 -5.09
N LYS A 490 -21.07 -6.57 -4.76
CA LYS A 490 -20.74 -7.95 -4.39
C LYS A 490 -21.62 -8.40 -3.22
N SER A 491 -22.00 -9.68 -3.20
CA SER A 491 -22.77 -10.25 -2.09
C SER A 491 -21.86 -10.49 -0.88
N SER A 492 -22.44 -10.52 0.32
CA SER A 492 -21.69 -10.86 1.53
C SER A 492 -21.09 -12.27 1.49
N GLU A 493 -21.73 -13.20 0.80
CA GLU A 493 -21.16 -14.52 0.53
C GLU A 493 -19.84 -14.41 -0.25
N THR A 494 -19.79 -13.62 -1.33
CA THR A 494 -18.55 -13.36 -2.06
C THR A 494 -17.48 -12.76 -1.16
N LEU A 495 -17.84 -11.77 -0.33
CA LEU A 495 -16.89 -11.11 0.56
C LEU A 495 -16.34 -12.04 1.64
N ILE A 496 -17.18 -12.88 2.25
CA ILE A 496 -16.78 -13.92 3.22
C ILE A 496 -15.85 -14.95 2.55
N ARG A 497 -16.20 -15.41 1.35
CA ARG A 497 -15.39 -16.38 0.61
C ARG A 497 -14.05 -15.78 0.17
N ASN A 498 -14.01 -14.50 -0.21
CA ASN A 498 -12.76 -13.79 -0.50
C ASN A 498 -11.86 -13.68 0.74
N LEU A 499 -12.41 -13.35 1.91
CA LEU A 499 -11.66 -13.33 3.16
C LEU A 499 -11.08 -14.72 3.49
N CYS A 500 -11.90 -15.77 3.35
CA CYS A 500 -11.49 -17.16 3.54
C CYS A 500 -10.39 -17.58 2.56
N ASP A 501 -10.54 -17.25 1.27
CA ASP A 501 -9.55 -17.56 0.23
C ASP A 501 -8.22 -16.87 0.52
N THR A 502 -8.25 -15.57 0.83
CA THR A 502 -7.08 -14.78 1.17
C THR A 502 -6.35 -15.32 2.41
N ALA A 503 -7.07 -15.57 3.51
CA ALA A 503 -6.49 -16.10 4.74
C ALA A 503 -5.90 -17.51 4.55
N SER A 504 -6.57 -18.37 3.77
CA SER A 504 -6.08 -19.73 3.46
C SER A 504 -4.76 -19.75 2.70
N LYS A 505 -4.39 -18.62 2.09
CA LYS A 505 -3.18 -18.40 1.30
C LYS A 505 -2.18 -17.48 2.01
N GLY A 506 -2.42 -17.16 3.28
CA GLY A 506 -1.53 -16.38 4.15
C GLY A 506 -1.53 -14.87 3.91
N GLY A 507 -2.44 -14.35 3.08
CA GLY A 507 -2.55 -12.91 2.81
C GLY A 507 -3.52 -12.18 3.73
N ASN A 508 -3.55 -10.85 3.55
CA ASN A 508 -4.53 -9.97 4.18
C ASN A 508 -5.56 -9.47 3.16
N TYR A 509 -6.81 -9.32 3.61
CA TYR A 509 -7.90 -8.80 2.79
C TYR A 509 -8.27 -7.38 3.24
N LEU A 510 -8.06 -6.40 2.35
CA LEU A 510 -8.33 -4.99 2.60
C LEU A 510 -9.57 -4.56 1.80
N LEU A 511 -10.70 -4.43 2.50
CA LEU A 511 -12.01 -4.25 1.85
C LEU A 511 -12.42 -2.78 1.81
N ASN A 512 -12.65 -2.25 0.61
CA ASN A 512 -12.92 -0.84 0.40
C ASN A 512 -14.38 -0.40 0.61
N VAL A 513 -14.55 0.80 1.16
CA VAL A 513 -15.76 1.62 1.05
C VAL A 513 -15.45 2.98 0.41
N GLY A 514 -16.42 3.53 -0.31
CA GLY A 514 -16.37 4.89 -0.86
C GLY A 514 -17.48 5.75 -0.25
N PRO A 515 -17.19 6.58 0.78
CA PRO A 515 -18.17 7.46 1.41
C PRO A 515 -18.67 8.57 0.46
N THR A 516 -19.91 9.02 0.67
CA THR A 516 -20.50 10.17 -0.07
C THR A 516 -19.80 11.48 0.30
N ALA A 517 -20.02 12.54 -0.49
CA ALA A 517 -19.49 13.88 -0.19
C ALA A 517 -19.87 14.39 1.21
N GLU A 518 -21.05 14.00 1.72
CA GLU A 518 -21.53 14.39 3.04
C GLU A 518 -20.85 13.61 4.18
N GLY A 519 -20.07 12.56 3.88
CA GLY A 519 -19.41 11.71 4.87
C GLY A 519 -20.22 10.46 5.27
N ARG A 520 -21.21 10.04 4.47
CA ARG A 520 -21.96 8.81 4.72
C ARG A 520 -21.30 7.62 4.04
N ILE A 521 -21.02 6.55 4.78
CA ILE A 521 -20.72 5.26 4.17
C ILE A 521 -22.02 4.73 3.54
N PRO A 522 -22.02 4.27 2.27
CA PRO A 522 -23.22 3.73 1.64
C PRO A 522 -23.83 2.58 2.45
N GLU A 523 -25.16 2.56 2.55
CA GLU A 523 -25.90 1.56 3.34
C GLU A 523 -25.58 0.13 2.90
N ALA A 524 -25.44 -0.09 1.59
CA ALA A 524 -25.05 -1.39 1.05
C ALA A 524 -23.72 -1.88 1.64
N SER A 525 -22.74 -0.99 1.81
CA SER A 525 -21.45 -1.31 2.43
C SER A 525 -21.61 -1.64 3.91
N LEU A 526 -22.38 -0.85 4.66
CA LEU A 526 -22.65 -1.09 6.08
C LEU A 526 -23.33 -2.45 6.30
N GLN A 527 -24.34 -2.79 5.49
CA GLN A 527 -25.03 -4.07 5.56
C GLN A 527 -24.06 -5.26 5.34
N ARG A 528 -23.20 -5.17 4.33
CA ARG A 528 -22.23 -6.22 3.98
C ARG A 528 -21.17 -6.39 5.06
N MET A 529 -20.65 -5.28 5.59
CA MET A 529 -19.73 -5.30 6.72
C MET A 529 -20.37 -5.92 7.97
N ALA A 530 -21.63 -5.60 8.28
CA ALA A 530 -22.34 -6.20 9.40
C ALA A 530 -22.58 -7.71 9.20
N GLU A 531 -22.87 -8.15 7.98
CA GLU A 531 -23.02 -9.58 7.63
C GLU A 531 -21.70 -10.35 7.78
N VAL A 532 -20.59 -9.79 7.29
CA VAL A 532 -19.23 -10.33 7.48
C VAL A 532 -18.87 -10.38 8.97
N GLY A 533 -19.18 -9.32 9.73
CA GLY A 533 -18.96 -9.26 11.18
C GLY A 533 -19.69 -10.35 11.95
N ARG A 534 -20.96 -10.61 11.64
CA ARG A 534 -21.72 -11.73 12.24
C ARG A 534 -21.08 -13.08 11.96
N TRP A 535 -20.58 -13.30 10.74
CA TRP A 535 -19.84 -14.51 10.40
C TRP A 535 -18.55 -14.64 11.22
N LEU A 536 -17.77 -13.55 11.33
CA LEU A 536 -16.50 -13.52 12.07
C LEU A 536 -16.67 -13.68 13.59
N GLN A 537 -17.80 -13.28 14.17
CA GLN A 537 -18.11 -13.54 15.58
C GLN A 537 -18.15 -15.05 15.88
N LEU A 538 -18.64 -15.87 14.94
CA LEU A 538 -18.73 -17.32 15.10
C LEU A 538 -17.46 -18.05 14.64
N TYR A 539 -16.80 -17.52 13.61
CA TYR A 539 -15.78 -18.24 12.85
C TYR A 539 -14.40 -17.56 12.80
N GLY A 540 -14.23 -16.42 13.47
CA GLY A 540 -13.00 -15.63 13.47
C GLY A 540 -11.78 -16.39 13.99
N GLU A 541 -11.96 -17.45 14.80
CA GLU A 541 -10.88 -18.36 15.21
C GLU A 541 -10.15 -18.97 13.99
N ALA A 542 -10.84 -19.19 12.88
CA ALA A 542 -10.26 -19.74 11.66
C ALA A 542 -9.53 -18.70 10.79
N ILE A 543 -9.67 -17.40 11.08
CA ILE A 543 -9.10 -16.31 10.29
C ILE A 543 -7.93 -15.65 11.04
N TYR A 544 -8.19 -14.98 12.16
CA TYR A 544 -7.18 -14.15 12.82
C TYR A 544 -6.02 -14.98 13.34
N GLY A 545 -4.78 -14.57 13.08
CA GLY A 545 -3.58 -15.31 13.50
C GLY A 545 -3.43 -16.70 12.86
N SER A 546 -4.18 -17.00 11.79
CA SER A 546 -3.99 -18.24 11.05
C SER A 546 -2.81 -18.14 10.08
N GLN A 547 -2.24 -19.28 9.74
CA GLN A 547 -1.30 -19.45 8.63
C GLN A 547 -2.03 -19.99 7.38
N ALA A 548 -1.34 -19.96 6.24
CA ALA A 548 -1.80 -20.63 5.03
C ALA A 548 -2.07 -22.11 5.32
N GLY A 549 -3.12 -22.66 4.68
CA GLY A 549 -3.44 -24.07 4.79
C GLY A 549 -2.36 -24.95 4.15
N PRO A 550 -2.20 -26.20 4.61
CA PRO A 550 -1.23 -27.11 4.02
C PRO A 550 -1.69 -27.64 2.65
N PHE A 551 -2.99 -27.56 2.34
CA PHE A 551 -3.57 -28.10 1.12
C PHE A 551 -3.36 -27.14 -0.06
N ALA A 552 -2.81 -27.65 -1.16
CA ALA A 552 -2.78 -26.92 -2.42
C ALA A 552 -4.20 -26.59 -2.92
N ARG A 553 -5.14 -27.52 -2.72
CA ARG A 553 -6.56 -27.34 -3.07
C ARG A 553 -7.47 -28.26 -2.26
N LEU A 554 -8.70 -27.81 -2.05
CA LEU A 554 -9.82 -28.62 -1.55
C LEU A 554 -11.03 -28.48 -2.48
N PRO A 555 -11.79 -29.55 -2.74
CA PRO A 555 -12.86 -29.54 -3.75
C PRO A 555 -14.11 -28.76 -3.32
N TRP A 556 -14.27 -28.48 -2.02
CA TRP A 556 -15.45 -27.86 -1.42
C TRP A 556 -15.17 -26.53 -0.74
N GLY A 557 -13.93 -26.03 -0.75
CA GLY A 557 -13.59 -24.83 0.00
C GLY A 557 -12.10 -24.59 0.22
N ARG A 558 -11.75 -24.15 1.43
CA ARG A 558 -10.39 -23.72 1.80
C ARG A 558 -9.98 -24.27 3.17
N CYS A 559 -8.71 -24.09 3.51
CA CYS A 559 -8.18 -24.45 4.82
C CYS A 559 -7.23 -23.38 5.32
N THR A 560 -7.33 -23.03 6.60
CA THR A 560 -6.29 -22.31 7.32
C THR A 560 -5.69 -23.21 8.40
N ARG A 561 -4.56 -22.80 8.96
CA ARG A 561 -3.81 -23.60 9.95
C ARG A 561 -3.43 -22.78 11.17
N LYS A 562 -3.45 -23.40 12.36
CA LYS A 562 -2.78 -22.92 13.57
C LYS A 562 -2.20 -24.10 14.35
N GLY A 563 -0.87 -24.25 14.36
CA GLY A 563 -0.23 -25.38 15.03
C GLY A 563 -0.73 -26.72 14.48
N ASP A 564 -1.25 -27.57 15.36
CA ASP A 564 -1.86 -28.88 15.07
C ASP A 564 -3.37 -28.81 14.75
N PHE A 565 -3.93 -27.60 14.64
CA PHE A 565 -5.31 -27.37 14.19
C PHE A 565 -5.36 -26.97 12.72
N LEU A 566 -6.28 -27.61 12.00
CA LEU A 566 -6.71 -27.22 10.67
C LEU A 566 -8.16 -26.73 10.73
N TYR A 567 -8.44 -25.61 10.07
CA TYR A 567 -9.78 -25.06 9.97
C TYR A 567 -10.25 -25.18 8.54
N LEU A 568 -11.22 -26.07 8.32
CA LEU A 568 -11.85 -26.34 7.06
C LEU A 568 -12.95 -25.29 6.83
N LEU A 569 -12.75 -24.42 5.84
CA LEU A 569 -13.66 -23.36 5.43
C LEU A 569 -14.52 -23.90 4.27
N VAL A 570 -15.69 -24.46 4.60
CA VAL A 570 -16.54 -25.22 3.68
C VAL A 570 -17.52 -24.32 2.95
N PHE A 571 -17.30 -24.12 1.65
CA PHE A 571 -18.14 -23.32 0.76
C PHE A 571 -19.25 -24.17 0.15
N ASP A 572 -18.89 -25.38 -0.30
CA ASP A 572 -19.80 -26.30 -0.97
C ASP A 572 -20.08 -27.48 -0.04
N TRP A 573 -21.22 -27.42 0.65
CA TRP A 573 -21.60 -28.43 1.62
C TRP A 573 -21.94 -29.78 0.93
N PRO A 574 -21.59 -30.93 1.53
CA PRO A 574 -21.94 -32.23 0.96
C PRO A 574 -23.46 -32.40 0.77
N GLN A 575 -23.83 -33.16 -0.27
CA GLN A 575 -25.23 -33.49 -0.53
C GLN A 575 -25.88 -34.20 0.68
N PRO A 576 -27.16 -33.92 0.98
CA PRO A 576 -27.86 -34.49 2.13
C PRO A 576 -27.88 -36.02 2.18
N THR A 577 -27.70 -36.69 1.03
CA THR A 577 -27.67 -38.14 0.92
C THR A 577 -26.33 -38.76 1.31
N SER A 578 -25.20 -38.09 1.01
CA SER A 578 -23.87 -38.62 1.35
C SER A 578 -23.52 -38.35 2.81
N ARG A 579 -23.81 -37.13 3.30
CA ARG A 579 -23.47 -36.66 4.66
C ARG A 579 -22.01 -36.88 5.07
N GLU A 580 -21.12 -36.95 4.09
CA GLU A 580 -19.69 -37.12 4.29
C GLU A 580 -18.94 -35.98 3.60
N LEU A 581 -18.14 -35.25 4.38
CA LEU A 581 -17.16 -34.30 3.87
C LEU A 581 -15.82 -35.04 3.73
N GLU A 582 -15.33 -35.15 2.51
CA GLU A 582 -14.02 -35.74 2.21
C GLU A 582 -12.89 -34.73 2.47
N ILE A 583 -11.85 -35.15 3.17
CA ILE A 583 -10.60 -34.42 3.36
C ILE A 583 -9.51 -35.21 2.63
N PRO A 584 -9.29 -34.89 1.35
CA PRO A 584 -8.39 -35.65 0.51
C PRO A 584 -6.93 -35.37 0.88
N GLY A 585 -6.10 -36.41 0.92
CA GLY A 585 -4.64 -36.27 1.03
C GLY A 585 -4.09 -36.04 2.44
N LEU A 586 -4.92 -35.97 3.48
CA LEU A 586 -4.46 -35.78 4.87
C LEU A 586 -3.91 -37.10 5.44
N GLN A 587 -2.60 -37.16 5.71
CA GLN A 587 -1.95 -38.36 6.23
C GLN A 587 -2.12 -38.53 7.74
N ASN A 588 -2.19 -37.41 8.46
CA ASN A 588 -2.26 -37.42 9.92
C ASN A 588 -3.53 -38.11 10.40
N ARG A 589 -3.43 -38.72 11.58
CA ARG A 589 -4.61 -39.14 12.32
C ARG A 589 -5.35 -37.90 12.83
N ILE A 590 -6.64 -37.80 12.53
CA ILE A 590 -7.52 -36.79 13.14
C ILE A 590 -7.86 -37.25 14.57
N LEU A 591 -7.54 -36.41 15.56
CA LEU A 591 -7.79 -36.65 16.98
C LEU A 591 -9.20 -36.19 17.39
N GLY A 592 -9.71 -35.15 16.73
CA GLY A 592 -11.06 -34.65 16.96
C GLY A 592 -11.48 -33.69 15.86
N ALA A 593 -12.79 -33.62 15.61
CA ALA A 593 -13.39 -32.73 14.63
C ALA A 593 -14.67 -32.12 15.21
N LYS A 594 -14.85 -30.81 15.04
CA LYS A 594 -16.09 -30.13 15.42
C LYS A 594 -16.42 -28.98 14.47
N ILE A 595 -17.70 -28.77 14.21
CA ILE A 595 -18.20 -27.55 13.57
C ILE A 595 -18.12 -26.42 14.61
N LEU A 596 -17.58 -25.27 14.22
CA LEU A 596 -17.60 -24.06 15.03
C LEU A 596 -19.00 -23.40 15.01
N GLY A 597 -19.25 -22.49 15.94
CA GLY A 597 -20.54 -21.81 16.13
C GLY A 597 -20.90 -21.72 17.61
N GLU A 598 -22.05 -21.13 17.92
CA GLU A 598 -22.51 -20.91 19.31
C GLU A 598 -22.57 -22.21 20.13
N ARG A 599 -22.92 -23.32 19.47
CA ARG A 599 -22.92 -24.66 20.05
C ARG A 599 -22.12 -25.60 19.15
N PRO A 600 -20.83 -25.84 19.45
CA PRO A 600 -20.00 -26.69 18.62
C PRO A 600 -20.52 -28.13 18.51
N LEU A 601 -20.53 -28.68 17.29
CA LEU A 601 -21.01 -30.04 17.01
C LEU A 601 -19.83 -30.97 16.72
N HIS A 602 -19.63 -31.99 17.55
CA HIS A 602 -18.62 -33.02 17.30
C HIS A 602 -19.00 -33.92 16.12
N LEU A 603 -18.01 -34.27 15.30
CA LEU A 603 -18.20 -35.04 14.09
C LEU A 603 -17.58 -36.43 14.19
N GLY A 604 -18.26 -37.42 13.60
CA GLY A 604 -17.70 -38.75 13.40
C GLY A 604 -16.60 -38.72 12.36
N ILE A 605 -15.51 -39.44 12.59
CA ILE A 605 -14.33 -39.49 11.72
C ILE A 605 -14.17 -40.91 11.18
N ARG A 606 -13.96 -41.03 9.87
CA ARG A 606 -13.64 -42.28 9.19
C ARG A 606 -12.38 -42.10 8.35
N ARG A 607 -11.39 -42.99 8.51
CA ARG A 607 -10.17 -42.99 7.69
C ARG A 607 -10.36 -43.90 6.47
N GLY A 608 -10.07 -43.38 5.29
CA GLY A 608 -9.89 -44.15 4.06
C GLY A 608 -8.40 -44.33 3.74
N GLU A 609 -8.12 -44.79 2.52
CA GLU A 609 -6.75 -45.04 2.04
C GLU A 609 -5.98 -43.74 1.74
N GLU A 610 -6.53 -42.88 0.87
CA GLU A 610 -5.94 -41.57 0.51
C GLU A 610 -6.71 -40.36 1.08
N SER A 611 -7.82 -40.58 1.77
CA SER A 611 -8.71 -39.52 2.27
C SER A 611 -9.22 -39.81 3.68
N SER A 612 -9.50 -38.75 4.44
CA SER A 612 -10.29 -38.82 5.67
C SER A 612 -11.70 -38.31 5.42
N PHE A 613 -12.69 -38.78 6.18
CA PHE A 613 -14.09 -38.39 6.01
C PHE A 613 -14.69 -37.93 7.33
N LEU A 614 -15.43 -36.83 7.30
CA LEU A 614 -16.20 -36.32 8.43
C LEU A 614 -17.69 -36.53 8.18
N ARG A 615 -18.40 -37.14 9.13
CA ARG A 615 -19.87 -37.25 9.09
C ARG A 615 -20.48 -35.90 9.47
N VAL A 616 -21.16 -35.24 8.53
CA VAL A 616 -21.72 -33.90 8.69
C VAL A 616 -23.27 -33.88 8.78
N PRO A 617 -23.87 -32.81 9.31
CA PRO A 617 -25.30 -32.53 9.16
C PRO A 617 -25.77 -32.48 7.70
N ALA A 618 -27.08 -32.69 7.50
CA ALA A 618 -27.69 -32.68 6.17
C ALA A 618 -27.68 -31.29 5.51
N SER A 619 -27.66 -30.22 6.31
CA SER A 619 -27.61 -28.83 5.85
C SER A 619 -26.36 -28.14 6.40
N ALA A 620 -25.82 -27.20 5.61
CA ALA A 620 -24.74 -26.34 6.05
C ALA A 620 -25.19 -25.50 7.26
N PRO A 621 -24.40 -25.44 8.34
CA PRO A 621 -24.62 -24.50 9.45
C PRO A 621 -24.63 -23.04 9.00
N ASP A 622 -23.76 -22.69 8.06
CA ASP A 622 -23.67 -21.38 7.42
C ASP A 622 -23.57 -21.55 5.90
N PRO A 623 -24.43 -20.86 5.12
CA PRO A 623 -24.50 -21.02 3.67
C PRO A 623 -23.35 -20.35 2.92
N ALA A 624 -22.70 -19.33 3.51
CA ALA A 624 -21.60 -18.63 2.86
C ALA A 624 -20.29 -19.42 3.02
N ALA A 625 -19.97 -19.80 4.26
CA ALA A 625 -18.84 -20.65 4.59
C ALA A 625 -19.00 -21.28 5.99
N SER A 626 -19.24 -22.59 6.06
CA SER A 626 -19.28 -23.31 7.33
C SER A 626 -17.88 -23.69 7.78
N VAL A 627 -17.55 -23.55 9.07
CA VAL A 627 -16.19 -23.82 9.56
C VAL A 627 -16.12 -25.06 10.44
N ILE A 628 -15.24 -25.99 10.08
CA ILE A 628 -14.95 -27.19 10.86
C ILE A 628 -13.50 -27.13 11.35
N ARG A 629 -13.31 -27.17 12.66
CA ARG A 629 -11.98 -27.31 13.27
C ARG A 629 -11.65 -28.78 13.46
N ILE A 630 -10.51 -29.21 12.94
CA ILE A 630 -9.94 -30.54 13.19
C ILE A 630 -8.60 -30.39 13.92
N GLN A 631 -8.35 -31.30 14.86
CA GLN A 631 -7.05 -31.45 15.50
C GLN A 631 -6.38 -32.69 14.90
N VAL A 632 -5.14 -32.56 14.47
CA VAL A 632 -4.36 -33.67 13.92
C VAL A 632 -3.24 -34.08 14.85
N GLN A 633 -2.81 -35.33 14.73
CA GLN A 633 -1.63 -35.81 15.46
C GLN A 633 -0.36 -35.25 14.82
N GLY A 634 0.32 -34.35 15.53
CA GLY A 634 1.58 -33.73 15.10
C GLY A 634 1.40 -32.67 14.00
N GLU A 635 2.50 -32.32 13.34
CA GLU A 635 2.50 -31.37 12.22
C GLU A 635 1.65 -31.88 11.05
N PRO A 636 0.74 -31.08 10.48
CA PRO A 636 -0.04 -31.45 9.29
C PRO A 636 0.85 -31.83 8.09
N VAL A 637 0.63 -33.03 7.56
CA VAL A 637 1.25 -33.58 6.37
C VAL A 637 0.15 -33.94 5.38
N VAL A 638 0.21 -33.31 4.21
CA VAL A 638 -0.73 -33.55 3.13
C VAL A 638 0.01 -33.94 1.85
N PHE A 639 -0.64 -34.72 0.99
CA PHE A 639 -0.18 -35.02 -0.36
C PHE A 639 -1.33 -34.81 -1.34
N THR A 640 -1.02 -34.51 -2.60
CA THR A 640 -2.03 -34.48 -3.66
C THR A 640 -2.52 -35.92 -3.92
N PRO A 641 -3.80 -36.25 -3.65
CA PRO A 641 -4.34 -37.57 -3.91
C PRO A 641 -4.43 -37.82 -5.41
N SER A 642 -4.46 -39.10 -5.78
CA SER A 642 -4.47 -39.48 -7.19
C SER A 642 -5.90 -39.37 -7.74
N LEU A 643 -6.08 -38.77 -8.92
CA LEU A 643 -7.35 -38.81 -9.64
C LEU A 643 -7.64 -40.23 -10.11
N LYS A 644 -8.87 -40.69 -9.90
CA LYS A 644 -9.32 -42.04 -10.25
C LYS A 644 -10.38 -41.98 -11.35
N PRO A 645 -10.47 -43.01 -12.22
CA PRO A 645 -11.60 -43.14 -13.13
C PRO A 645 -12.94 -43.21 -12.39
N ASP A 646 -14.02 -42.73 -13.01
CA ASP A 646 -15.39 -42.90 -12.50
C ASP A 646 -15.89 -44.35 -12.65
N ALA A 647 -17.17 -44.59 -12.32
CA ALA A 647 -17.77 -45.92 -12.36
C ALA A 647 -17.79 -46.51 -13.77
N GLU A 648 -17.84 -45.67 -14.79
CA GLU A 648 -17.76 -46.00 -16.21
C GLU A 648 -16.31 -46.14 -16.71
N GLY A 649 -15.32 -45.94 -15.83
CA GLY A 649 -13.91 -46.01 -16.15
C GLY A 649 -13.37 -44.79 -16.88
N VAL A 650 -14.14 -43.70 -16.98
CA VAL A 650 -13.71 -42.43 -17.57
C VAL A 650 -12.87 -41.66 -16.56
N LEU A 651 -11.66 -41.29 -16.96
CA LEU A 651 -10.77 -40.44 -16.17
C LEU A 651 -10.87 -39.01 -16.69
N THR A 652 -11.27 -38.08 -15.82
CA THR A 652 -11.40 -36.65 -16.19
C THR A 652 -10.38 -35.83 -15.41
N LEU A 653 -9.42 -35.24 -16.13
CA LEU A 653 -8.43 -34.32 -15.58
C LEU A 653 -8.94 -32.91 -15.80
N ARG A 654 -9.51 -32.29 -14.77
CA ARG A 654 -10.04 -30.92 -14.89
C ARG A 654 -8.92 -29.91 -14.63
N ALA A 655 -9.08 -28.71 -15.17
CA ALA A 655 -8.25 -27.56 -14.84
C ALA A 655 -8.10 -27.36 -13.33
N ARG A 656 -9.20 -27.57 -12.60
CA ARG A 656 -9.23 -27.48 -11.14
C ARG A 656 -8.39 -28.53 -10.43
N ASP A 657 -8.01 -29.63 -11.05
CA ASP A 657 -7.25 -30.69 -10.39
C ASP A 657 -5.77 -30.67 -10.77
N ALA A 658 -5.35 -29.67 -11.55
CA ALA A 658 -4.00 -29.58 -12.09
C ALA A 658 -3.03 -28.93 -11.09
N GLU A 659 -1.82 -29.49 -11.02
CA GLU A 659 -0.65 -28.80 -10.50
C GLU A 659 -0.07 -27.92 -11.61
N ILE A 660 0.08 -26.62 -11.33
CA ILE A 660 0.60 -25.66 -12.29
C ILE A 660 2.08 -25.40 -11.96
N HIS A 661 2.91 -25.55 -12.97
CA HIS A 661 4.36 -25.35 -12.91
C HIS A 661 4.71 -24.18 -13.80
N GLY A 662 5.24 -23.11 -13.22
CA GLY A 662 5.50 -21.87 -13.93
C GLY A 662 4.88 -20.66 -13.26
N ALA A 663 5.03 -19.49 -13.87
CA ALA A 663 4.73 -18.21 -13.23
C ALA A 663 3.53 -17.46 -13.84
N HIS A 664 3.07 -17.85 -15.04
CA HIS A 664 2.07 -17.09 -15.81
C HIS A 664 0.73 -17.80 -15.90
N ALA A 665 0.73 -19.10 -16.21
CA ALA A 665 -0.44 -19.96 -16.22
C ALA A 665 -1.10 -19.95 -14.85
N ARG A 666 -2.42 -19.81 -14.82
CA ARG A 666 -3.18 -19.77 -13.57
C ARG A 666 -4.52 -20.46 -13.73
N TYR A 667 -4.99 -21.03 -12.64
CA TYR A 667 -6.37 -21.51 -12.57
C TYR A 667 -7.30 -20.30 -12.40
N GLU A 668 -8.18 -20.13 -13.36
CA GLU A 668 -9.31 -19.21 -13.27
C GLU A 668 -10.50 -19.93 -12.61
N HIS A 669 -11.39 -19.19 -11.94
CA HIS A 669 -12.58 -19.76 -11.29
C HIS A 669 -13.85 -18.97 -11.63
N GLY A 670 -15.01 -19.62 -11.58
CA GLY A 670 -16.32 -19.03 -11.88
C GLY A 670 -17.12 -19.85 -12.90
N ALA A 671 -18.40 -19.51 -13.07
CA ALA A 671 -19.33 -20.28 -13.93
C ALA A 671 -18.83 -20.48 -15.37
N ASP A 672 -18.09 -19.48 -15.90
CA ASP A 672 -17.57 -19.49 -17.27
C ASP A 672 -16.04 -19.60 -17.36
N ARG A 673 -15.35 -19.78 -16.21
CA ARG A 673 -13.88 -19.69 -16.13
C ARG A 673 -13.23 -20.86 -15.39
N ASP A 674 -13.83 -22.05 -15.37
CA ASP A 674 -13.18 -23.24 -14.79
C ASP A 674 -12.10 -23.80 -15.73
N ASN A 675 -11.01 -23.05 -15.90
CA ASN A 675 -9.93 -23.35 -16.83
C ASN A 675 -8.57 -22.91 -16.29
N ILE A 676 -7.51 -23.43 -16.90
CA ILE A 676 -6.16 -22.88 -16.77
C ILE A 676 -6.00 -21.88 -17.91
N GLY A 677 -5.82 -20.61 -17.57
CA GLY A 677 -5.67 -19.51 -18.52
C GLY A 677 -4.49 -18.62 -18.16
N PHE A 678 -4.40 -17.44 -18.80
CA PHE A 678 -3.23 -16.55 -18.76
C PHE A 678 -1.90 -17.28 -19.06
N TRP A 679 -1.97 -18.35 -19.84
CA TRP A 679 -0.83 -19.19 -20.17
C TRP A 679 0.03 -18.51 -21.24
N THR A 680 0.80 -17.49 -20.83
CA THR A 680 1.56 -16.61 -21.72
C THR A 680 3.04 -16.98 -21.85
N SER A 681 3.46 -18.12 -21.30
CA SER A 681 4.83 -18.64 -21.41
C SER A 681 4.80 -20.12 -21.79
N ALA A 682 5.70 -20.52 -22.70
CA ALA A 682 5.90 -21.94 -23.04
C ALA A 682 6.70 -22.70 -21.96
N ASP A 683 7.36 -21.99 -21.04
CA ASP A 683 8.04 -22.60 -19.90
C ASP A 683 7.05 -23.12 -18.85
N ASP A 684 5.82 -22.60 -18.87
CA ASP A 684 4.75 -23.04 -17.99
C ASP A 684 4.13 -24.34 -18.49
N TRP A 685 3.79 -25.22 -17.56
CA TRP A 685 3.15 -26.50 -17.82
C TRP A 685 2.29 -26.95 -16.66
N VAL A 686 1.46 -27.95 -16.90
CA VAL A 686 0.53 -28.45 -15.88
C VAL A 686 0.59 -29.96 -15.80
N SER A 687 0.33 -30.50 -14.62
CA SER A 687 0.30 -31.95 -14.42
C SER A 687 -0.84 -32.42 -13.55
N TRP A 688 -1.17 -33.69 -13.72
CA TRP A 688 -2.09 -34.41 -12.86
C TRP A 688 -1.46 -35.72 -12.41
N THR A 689 -1.71 -36.08 -11.16
CA THR A 689 -1.41 -37.43 -10.68
C THR A 689 -2.68 -38.27 -10.73
N VAL A 690 -2.61 -39.43 -11.37
CA VAL A 690 -3.75 -40.34 -11.54
C VAL A 690 -3.40 -41.72 -10.99
N ALA A 691 -4.41 -42.46 -10.54
CA ALA A 691 -4.28 -43.86 -10.14
C ALA A 691 -5.27 -44.68 -10.96
N VAL A 692 -4.75 -45.47 -11.90
CA VAL A 692 -5.57 -46.33 -12.75
C VAL A 692 -5.57 -47.76 -12.18
N PRO A 693 -6.74 -48.35 -11.92
CA PRO A 693 -6.84 -49.63 -11.20
C PRO A 693 -6.40 -50.84 -12.03
N LYS A 694 -6.24 -50.70 -13.34
CA LYS A 694 -5.74 -51.72 -14.26
C LYS A 694 -5.15 -51.05 -15.49
N HIS A 695 -4.30 -51.75 -16.24
CA HIS A 695 -3.86 -51.27 -17.56
C HIS A 695 -5.07 -51.01 -18.45
N GLN A 696 -5.17 -49.81 -19.01
CA GLN A 696 -6.32 -49.40 -19.81
C GLN A 696 -5.91 -48.47 -20.97
N LYS A 697 -6.48 -48.73 -22.15
CA LYS A 697 -6.37 -47.87 -23.31
C LYS A 697 -7.49 -46.83 -23.31
N TYR A 698 -7.14 -45.59 -23.61
CA TYR A 698 -8.04 -44.44 -23.54
C TYR A 698 -8.03 -43.64 -24.85
N LYS A 699 -9.21 -43.18 -25.27
CA LYS A 699 -9.35 -42.07 -26.21
C LYS A 699 -9.33 -40.76 -25.45
N VAL A 700 -8.44 -39.85 -25.83
CA VAL A 700 -8.23 -38.57 -25.13
C VAL A 700 -8.94 -37.43 -25.87
N ARG A 701 -9.70 -36.63 -25.13
CA ARG A 701 -10.34 -35.39 -25.58
C ARG A 701 -9.86 -34.20 -24.76
N LEU A 702 -9.36 -33.18 -25.43
CA LEU A 702 -9.04 -31.88 -24.85
C LEU A 702 -10.23 -30.93 -25.01
N ARG A 703 -10.66 -30.32 -23.92
CA ARG A 703 -11.60 -29.20 -23.94
C ARG A 703 -10.84 -27.89 -23.80
N GLN A 704 -10.80 -27.10 -24.88
CA GLN A 704 -10.02 -25.85 -24.97
C GLN A 704 -10.85 -24.67 -25.46
N ALA A 705 -10.44 -23.45 -25.12
CA ALA A 705 -10.88 -22.22 -25.76
C ALA A 705 -9.66 -21.37 -26.13
N CYS A 706 -9.70 -20.69 -27.27
CA CYS A 706 -8.63 -19.81 -27.71
C CYS A 706 -9.20 -18.73 -28.63
N GLU A 707 -8.76 -17.49 -28.45
CA GLU A 707 -9.09 -16.42 -29.40
C GLU A 707 -8.35 -16.64 -30.72
N ASP A 708 -9.03 -16.40 -31.85
CA ASP A 708 -8.52 -16.76 -33.17
C ASP A 708 -7.17 -16.09 -33.49
N ALA A 709 -6.92 -14.89 -32.97
CA ALA A 709 -5.65 -14.18 -33.11
C ALA A 709 -4.47 -14.83 -32.35
N SER A 710 -4.74 -15.70 -31.37
CA SER A 710 -3.72 -16.45 -30.61
C SER A 710 -3.67 -17.95 -30.97
N ALA A 711 -4.41 -18.39 -31.98
CA ALA A 711 -4.38 -19.77 -32.44
C ALA A 711 -3.01 -20.17 -33.01
N GLY A 712 -2.73 -21.48 -33.01
CA GLY A 712 -1.54 -22.06 -33.64
C GLY A 712 -0.44 -22.48 -32.66
N SER A 713 -0.59 -22.24 -31.35
CA SER A 713 0.31 -22.78 -30.33
C SER A 713 0.37 -24.31 -30.40
N ARG A 714 1.53 -24.91 -30.17
CA ARG A 714 1.71 -26.37 -30.12
C ARG A 714 1.82 -26.85 -28.68
N PHE A 715 1.27 -28.02 -28.42
CA PHE A 715 1.35 -28.66 -27.11
C PHE A 715 1.65 -30.15 -27.22
N VAL A 716 2.04 -30.73 -26.10
CA VAL A 716 2.19 -32.17 -25.90
C VAL A 716 1.57 -32.59 -24.58
N LEU A 717 0.82 -33.68 -24.61
CA LEU A 717 0.38 -34.44 -23.44
C LEU A 717 1.29 -35.66 -23.28
N ARG A 718 1.95 -35.80 -22.14
CA ARG A 718 2.92 -36.88 -21.84
C ARG A 718 2.42 -37.80 -20.75
N ILE A 719 2.66 -39.10 -20.90
CA ILE A 719 2.57 -40.09 -19.82
C ILE A 719 3.68 -41.14 -19.97
N GLY A 720 4.63 -41.16 -19.03
CA GLY A 720 5.84 -41.97 -19.19
C GLY A 720 6.56 -41.62 -20.48
N GLU A 721 6.76 -42.60 -21.36
CA GLU A 721 7.40 -42.43 -22.68
C GLU A 721 6.41 -42.11 -23.81
N GLN A 722 5.09 -42.10 -23.55
CA GLN A 722 4.07 -41.81 -24.56
C GLN A 722 3.78 -40.31 -24.65
N GLU A 723 3.59 -39.81 -25.87
CA GLU A 723 3.24 -38.42 -26.16
C GLU A 723 2.05 -38.32 -27.14
N LEU A 724 1.12 -37.41 -26.86
CA LEU A 724 0.11 -36.94 -27.80
C LEU A 724 0.31 -35.45 -28.05
N GLY A 725 0.78 -35.11 -29.25
CA GLY A 725 0.96 -33.72 -29.68
C GLY A 725 -0.30 -33.15 -30.35
N GLY A 726 -0.47 -31.82 -30.26
CA GLY A 726 -1.57 -31.13 -30.92
C GLY A 726 -1.29 -29.66 -31.21
N ILE A 727 -2.22 -29.03 -31.94
CA ILE A 727 -2.23 -27.61 -32.24
C ILE A 727 -3.47 -27.01 -31.58
N VAL A 728 -3.32 -25.86 -30.93
CA VAL A 728 -4.43 -25.06 -30.41
C VAL A 728 -5.13 -24.38 -31.56
N TRP A 729 -6.43 -24.61 -31.70
CA TRP A 729 -7.27 -24.00 -32.73
C TRP A 729 -8.05 -22.82 -32.15
N GLY A 730 -8.29 -21.80 -32.98
CA GLY A 730 -9.19 -20.70 -32.63
C GLY A 730 -10.61 -21.20 -32.44
N THR A 731 -11.26 -20.76 -31.37
CA THR A 731 -12.63 -21.13 -31.01
C THR A 731 -13.58 -19.93 -31.04
N GLY A 732 -13.10 -18.77 -31.53
CA GLY A 732 -13.85 -17.52 -31.58
C GLY A 732 -13.93 -16.76 -30.24
N GLY A 733 -13.08 -17.11 -29.26
CA GLY A 733 -12.90 -16.35 -28.01
C GLY A 733 -12.53 -17.20 -26.79
N TRP A 734 -11.96 -16.56 -25.77
CA TRP A 734 -11.42 -17.21 -24.55
C TRP A 734 -12.43 -17.97 -23.67
N ALA A 735 -13.73 -17.73 -23.86
CA ALA A 735 -14.81 -18.42 -23.14
C ALA A 735 -15.59 -19.42 -24.00
N LYS A 736 -15.24 -19.58 -25.29
CA LYS A 736 -15.93 -20.49 -26.22
C LYS A 736 -15.19 -21.82 -26.27
N PHE A 737 -15.58 -22.76 -25.42
CA PHE A 737 -14.91 -24.06 -25.32
C PHE A 737 -15.38 -25.05 -26.38
N THR A 738 -14.43 -25.74 -27.02
CA THR A 738 -14.66 -26.84 -27.95
C THR A 738 -13.85 -28.07 -27.55
N ASP A 739 -14.33 -29.25 -27.94
CA ASP A 739 -13.63 -30.51 -27.71
C ASP A 739 -12.78 -30.89 -28.93
N VAL A 740 -11.54 -31.30 -28.70
CA VAL A 740 -10.59 -31.77 -29.71
C VAL A 740 -10.14 -33.18 -29.36
N ASP A 741 -10.29 -34.11 -30.31
CA ASP A 741 -9.79 -35.48 -30.18
C ASP A 741 -8.25 -35.47 -30.35
N LEU A 742 -7.51 -35.95 -29.34
CA LEU A 742 -6.04 -35.97 -29.37
C LEU A 742 -5.47 -37.32 -29.83
N GLY A 743 -6.24 -38.40 -29.73
CA GLY A 743 -5.81 -39.75 -30.11
C GLY A 743 -5.99 -40.77 -28.99
N LEU A 744 -5.20 -41.84 -29.08
CA LEU A 744 -5.24 -42.97 -28.14
C LEU A 744 -3.98 -43.01 -27.29
N ILE A 745 -4.12 -43.34 -26.02
CA ILE A 745 -3.00 -43.51 -25.09
C ILE A 745 -3.24 -44.70 -24.18
N GLU A 746 -2.19 -45.39 -23.77
CA GLU A 746 -2.28 -46.49 -22.82
C GLU A 746 -1.75 -46.07 -21.46
N ILE A 747 -2.54 -46.29 -20.41
CA ILE A 747 -2.14 -45.97 -19.05
C ILE A 747 -1.97 -47.28 -18.28
N PRO A 748 -0.73 -47.66 -17.90
CA PRO A 748 -0.50 -48.84 -17.09
C PRO A 748 -1.11 -48.70 -15.70
N GLU A 749 -1.44 -49.85 -15.08
CA GLU A 749 -1.94 -49.91 -13.70
C GLU A 749 -1.03 -49.15 -12.73
N GLY A 750 -1.65 -48.49 -11.74
CA GLY A 750 -0.97 -47.80 -10.65
C GLY A 750 -0.95 -46.28 -10.80
N ARG A 751 -0.12 -45.65 -9.97
CA ARG A 751 0.03 -44.19 -9.91
C ARG A 751 0.88 -43.68 -11.07
N ARG A 752 0.39 -42.69 -11.81
CA ARG A 752 1.04 -42.10 -12.99
C ARG A 752 0.93 -40.58 -12.96
N SER A 753 1.96 -39.90 -13.47
CA SER A 753 1.93 -38.46 -13.73
C SER A 753 1.59 -38.24 -15.21
N LEU A 754 0.66 -37.34 -15.48
CA LEU A 754 0.39 -36.83 -16.83
C LEU A 754 0.76 -35.37 -16.89
N GLU A 755 1.53 -34.99 -17.92
CA GLU A 755 2.00 -33.62 -18.10
C GLU A 755 1.41 -33.04 -19.38
N PHE A 756 0.88 -31.82 -19.33
CA PHE A 756 0.49 -31.06 -20.51
C PHE A 756 1.41 -29.85 -20.63
N ARG A 757 2.20 -29.80 -21.70
CA ARG A 757 3.22 -28.77 -21.94
C ARG A 757 2.91 -28.04 -23.24
N VAL A 758 3.03 -26.72 -23.23
CA VAL A 758 3.08 -25.92 -24.45
C VAL A 758 4.51 -25.96 -24.97
N THR A 759 4.72 -26.44 -26.19
CA THR A 759 6.05 -26.58 -26.78
C THR A 759 6.42 -25.42 -27.69
N GLU A 760 5.40 -24.71 -28.21
CA GLU A 760 5.57 -23.50 -29.01
C GLU A 760 4.39 -22.57 -28.75
N LEU A 761 4.66 -21.36 -28.27
CA LEU A 761 3.65 -20.33 -28.04
C LEU A 761 3.45 -19.49 -29.30
N LYS A 762 2.19 -19.30 -29.73
CA LYS A 762 1.77 -18.34 -30.76
C LYS A 762 0.80 -17.34 -30.16
N GLY A 763 0.88 -16.09 -30.64
CA GLY A 763 0.04 -15.01 -30.15
C GLY A 763 0.34 -14.61 -28.71
N HIS A 764 -0.68 -14.15 -27.99
CA HIS A 764 -0.51 -13.58 -26.65
C HIS A 764 -0.65 -14.60 -25.52
N ALA A 765 -1.34 -15.72 -25.75
CA ALA A 765 -1.51 -16.81 -24.77
C ALA A 765 -1.77 -18.15 -25.49
N ALA A 766 -1.42 -19.26 -24.83
CA ALA A 766 -1.46 -20.59 -25.43
C ALA A 766 -2.89 -21.07 -25.68
N LEU A 767 -3.69 -21.19 -24.62
CA LEU A 767 -5.09 -21.60 -24.61
C LEU A 767 -5.69 -21.39 -23.22
N ASN A 768 -7.02 -21.41 -23.15
CA ASN A 768 -7.76 -21.75 -21.94
C ASN A 768 -8.03 -23.25 -21.93
N LEU A 769 -7.34 -24.00 -21.06
CA LEU A 769 -7.50 -25.46 -20.92
C LEU A 769 -8.53 -25.76 -19.82
N GLN A 770 -9.68 -26.34 -20.16
CA GLN A 770 -10.73 -26.66 -19.19
C GLN A 770 -10.63 -28.09 -18.64
N SER A 771 -10.39 -29.08 -19.51
CA SER A 771 -10.22 -30.46 -19.07
C SER A 771 -9.62 -31.37 -20.15
N LEU A 772 -9.03 -32.48 -19.72
CA LEU A 772 -8.75 -33.65 -20.54
C LEU A 772 -9.65 -34.81 -20.09
N ARG A 773 -10.39 -35.42 -21.01
CA ARG A 773 -11.20 -36.63 -20.75
C ARG A 773 -10.57 -37.84 -21.42
N PHE A 774 -10.32 -38.86 -20.64
CA PHE A 774 -9.79 -40.15 -21.04
C PHE A 774 -10.95 -41.14 -21.00
N ILE A 775 -11.48 -41.46 -22.17
CA ILE A 775 -12.63 -42.36 -22.35
C ILE A 775 -12.09 -43.76 -22.60
N PRO A 776 -12.41 -44.77 -21.77
CA PRO A 776 -11.87 -46.11 -21.95
C PRO A 776 -12.31 -46.66 -23.31
N VAL A 777 -11.36 -47.23 -24.04
CA VAL A 777 -11.66 -47.99 -25.25
C VAL A 777 -11.90 -49.43 -24.81
N GLU A 778 -13.04 -50.00 -25.21
CA GLU A 778 -13.30 -51.41 -24.96
C GLU A 778 -12.19 -52.26 -25.61
N PRO A 779 -11.73 -53.33 -24.94
CA PRO A 779 -10.64 -54.19 -25.42
C PRO A 779 -10.82 -54.71 -26.85
#